data_AF-A0A7V9JTT6-F1
#
_entry.id   AF-A0A7V9JTT6-F1
#
_cell.length_a   1.000
_cell.length_b   1.000
_cell.length_c   1.000
_cell.angle_alpha   90.00
_cell.angle_beta   90.00
_cell.angle_gamma   90.00
#
_symmetry.space_group_name_H-M   'P 1'
#
loop_
_entity.id
_entity.type
_entity.pdbx_description
1 polymer ?
#
loop_
_entity_poly.entity_id
_entity_poly.type
_entity_poly.pdbx_seq_one_letter_code
_entity_poly.pdbx_strand_id
1 'polypeptide(L)'
;MIADVPLLGLRLANLGVGGVAVVEDPAVLPPLVEWLSTREVVIAGFRTASRAAIRAALGEVGARAIDVVMLPEIGRSPAASMRVLGIGGDEAPEPISLHVLRDIHRYSVVRLGAGDAARALRTLGIEDARFVEAFKIGFLPADFDRALSCDQRRMVKGRITGDALVVPAFDSEGVVVDLMLVPATDAPAVPSLHDEPRGLIGAAVTTAYDSVIVVDAVQDAADLSAEGHRQVVLLRGVRDAEANAARMVANGVRHAVVRSQHDAEEISAVLRAAGIEVTASGERHVIRAGSVLTFPGVSAAAASVAIEPPAAPSTPVIIPDLVLVEHNQRTEQATFTADDISYEVEVPWDERTRIAVRIKRGGHEHPDRLDLAEDAQRRRCASSAALRVNASPVVIEAHLVQLHHAVRDLADQVAAPPPSRRPASPTAMSDVERAEAMELAKQPDLLDRVLADLGGSLGWVGEDSAKRLTFLAAISRNLDEPVWVALTASGHGERCPGLAAIAAITPPEDRVHVSKLSDGTFYYADPAGLRHKLVIIDDASAISTGVGTALRVLKRRGALSAPRVERDPVRGDVRTTFIEVHGPVAVLTATGGTVDPQLQPHVVEIAADESPEHVARVYAERHRRLAQPSDQGEVERVIKRLQNLQRVIGPRRVTIPFAEGIEGFGASARDRREHETLASLIAAHALLHQHQRQVIAGSVTATVDDFIVAATLMNERRAIDHGGIGWHAQRLLTAVSSAGIADFSMEDLNRLLPGWTRHAFRAGIDELVALDYVASSRAGRGAVRIYSMYHGRALPATAPVSCISLRSTRQLVKLAEVGDTVKTNVTAERDVG
;
A
#
# COMPACT_ATOMS: atom_id res chain seq x y z
N MET A 1 21.07 23.62 34.83
CA MET A 1 20.16 22.80 35.68
C MET A 1 20.87 21.54 36.12
N ILE A 2 20.64 21.06 37.34
CA ILE A 2 21.18 19.79 37.87
C ILE A 2 20.03 18.79 37.98
N ALA A 3 20.12 17.69 37.23
CA ALA A 3 19.10 16.63 37.19
C ALA A 3 19.54 15.39 37.99
N ASP A 4 18.62 14.82 38.78
CA ASP A 4 18.88 13.65 39.64
C ASP A 4 18.88 12.30 38.90
N VAL A 5 18.41 12.25 37.64
CA VAL A 5 18.44 11.04 36.79
C VAL A 5 18.77 11.33 35.32
N PRO A 6 19.48 10.41 34.63
CA PRO A 6 19.89 10.59 33.24
C PRO A 6 18.75 10.83 32.26
N LEU A 7 17.61 10.16 32.48
CA LEU A 7 16.44 10.28 31.60
C LEU A 7 15.87 11.70 31.64
N LEU A 8 15.86 12.34 32.82
CA LEU A 8 15.41 13.73 32.96
C LEU A 8 16.41 14.68 32.30
N GLY A 9 17.71 14.46 32.50
CA GLY A 9 18.76 15.24 31.83
C GLY A 9 18.66 15.18 30.30
N LEU A 10 18.48 13.98 29.74
CA LEU A 10 18.27 13.76 28.31
C LEU A 10 17.00 14.46 27.81
N ARG A 11 15.90 14.40 28.56
CA ARG A 11 14.65 15.09 28.20
C ARG A 11 14.81 16.60 28.22
N LEU A 12 15.48 17.16 29.23
CA LEU A 12 15.75 18.59 29.32
C LEU A 12 16.68 19.06 28.19
N ALA A 13 17.72 18.28 27.88
CA ALA A 13 18.62 18.57 26.76
C ALA A 13 17.89 18.51 25.41
N ASN A 14 17.03 17.50 25.19
CA ASN A 14 16.21 17.38 23.98
C ASN A 14 15.17 18.50 23.85
N LEU A 15 14.76 19.11 24.97
CA LEU A 15 13.88 20.29 25.00
C LEU A 15 14.64 21.61 24.82
N GLY A 16 15.94 21.56 24.46
CA GLY A 16 16.76 22.73 24.18
C GLY A 16 17.26 23.46 25.42
N VAL A 17 17.13 22.89 26.61
CA VAL A 17 17.63 23.52 27.84
C VAL A 17 19.16 23.46 27.88
N GLY A 18 19.81 24.63 27.79
CA GLY A 18 21.25 24.76 27.91
C GLY A 18 21.79 24.54 29.33
N GLY A 19 23.00 23.99 29.46
CA GLY A 19 23.68 23.86 30.76
C GLY A 19 23.05 22.84 31.71
N VAL A 20 22.53 21.72 31.18
CA VAL A 20 22.01 20.60 31.97
C VAL A 20 23.15 19.67 32.38
N ALA A 21 23.33 19.47 33.68
CA ALA A 21 24.25 18.50 34.26
C ALA A 21 23.44 17.39 34.94
N VAL A 22 23.79 16.13 34.69
CA VAL A 22 23.19 14.99 35.37
C VAL A 22 24.11 14.58 36.50
N VAL A 23 23.56 14.47 37.70
CA VAL A 23 24.31 14.07 38.89
C VAL A 23 23.66 12.82 39.47
N GLU A 24 24.27 11.67 39.17
CA GLU A 24 23.84 10.38 39.70
C GLU A 24 24.29 10.18 41.16
N ASP A 25 25.42 10.77 41.55
CA ASP A 25 25.95 10.76 42.92
C ASP A 25 26.25 12.19 43.42
N PRO A 26 25.52 12.70 44.44
CA PRO A 26 25.75 14.03 45.00
C PRO A 26 27.15 14.27 45.55
N ALA A 27 27.92 13.22 45.90
CA ALA A 27 29.26 13.36 46.46
C ALA A 27 30.27 14.02 45.49
N VAL A 28 29.96 14.08 44.20
CA VAL A 28 30.82 14.70 43.17
C VAL A 28 30.66 16.22 43.06
N LEU A 29 29.69 16.81 43.77
CA LEU A 29 29.34 18.23 43.68
C LEU A 29 30.22 19.21 44.47
N PRO A 30 30.78 18.89 45.65
CA PRO A 30 31.55 19.85 46.45
C PRO A 30 32.69 20.58 45.71
N PRO A 31 33.49 19.91 44.84
CA PRO A 31 34.54 20.59 44.07
C PRO A 31 34.00 21.62 43.05
N LEU A 32 32.72 21.53 42.67
CA LEU A 32 32.07 22.40 41.68
C LEU A 32 31.34 23.58 42.32
N VAL A 33 31.26 23.64 43.66
CA VAL A 33 30.51 24.68 44.39
C VAL A 33 31.05 26.08 44.09
N GLU A 34 32.37 26.26 44.06
CA GLU A 34 32.99 27.55 43.75
C GLU A 34 32.65 28.01 42.33
N TRP A 35 32.67 27.10 41.35
CA TRP A 35 32.29 27.40 39.98
C TRP A 35 30.79 27.69 39.82
N LEU A 36 29.93 26.99 40.58
CA LEU A 36 28.49 27.24 40.60
C LEU A 36 28.10 28.49 41.41
N SER A 37 29.02 29.03 42.23
CA SER A 37 28.77 30.17 43.13
C SER A 37 28.43 31.50 42.41
N THR A 38 28.75 31.61 41.12
CA THR A 38 28.42 32.80 40.30
C THR A 38 27.24 32.58 39.35
N ARG A 39 26.57 31.42 39.43
CA ARG A 39 25.51 31.01 38.50
C ARG A 39 24.20 30.73 39.21
N GLU A 40 23.12 30.88 38.47
CA GLU A 40 21.79 30.46 38.89
C GLU A 40 21.68 28.94 38.75
N VAL A 41 21.39 28.25 39.86
CA VAL A 41 21.33 26.79 39.93
C VAL A 41 19.91 26.36 40.18
N VAL A 42 19.40 25.52 39.28
CA VAL A 42 18.08 24.88 39.41
C VAL A 42 18.31 23.39 39.59
N ILE A 43 17.78 22.82 40.67
CA ILE A 43 17.81 21.38 40.96
C ILE A 43 16.46 20.81 40.55
N ALA A 44 16.46 19.89 39.59
CA ALA A 44 15.23 19.26 39.06
C ALA A 44 15.29 17.75 39.24
N GLY A 45 14.20 17.16 39.72
CA GLY A 45 14.18 15.73 39.98
C GLY A 45 12.84 15.19 40.45
N PHE A 46 12.71 13.86 40.38
CA PHE A 46 11.47 13.16 40.70
C PHE A 46 11.37 12.82 42.19
N ARG A 47 12.51 12.54 42.85
CA ARG A 47 12.53 12.06 44.24
C ARG A 47 12.96 13.18 45.18
N THR A 48 12.18 13.41 46.23
CA THR A 48 12.49 14.42 47.25
C THR A 48 13.83 14.13 47.96
N ALA A 49 14.12 12.86 48.25
CA ALA A 49 15.37 12.46 48.89
C ALA A 49 16.62 12.76 48.04
N SER A 50 16.56 12.50 46.73
CA SER A 50 17.68 12.73 45.81
C SER A 50 17.97 14.22 45.64
N ARG A 51 16.94 15.05 45.51
CA ARG A 51 17.10 16.51 45.42
C ARG A 51 17.59 17.13 46.73
N ALA A 52 17.12 16.63 47.87
CA ALA A 52 17.62 17.04 49.18
C ALA A 52 19.11 16.70 49.35
N ALA A 53 19.55 15.53 48.86
CA ALA A 53 20.95 15.14 48.89
C ALA A 53 21.83 16.03 47.98
N ILE A 54 21.37 16.35 46.76
CA ILE A 54 22.05 17.30 45.85
C ILE A 54 22.13 18.69 46.47
N ARG A 55 21.03 19.16 47.08
CA ARG A 55 20.99 20.45 47.77
C ARG A 55 21.98 20.51 48.93
N ALA A 56 22.02 19.48 49.77
CA ALA A 56 22.95 19.40 50.89
C ALA A 56 24.41 19.39 50.42
N ALA A 57 24.73 18.66 49.35
CA ALA A 57 26.08 18.58 48.79
C ALA A 57 26.59 19.91 48.20
N LEU A 58 25.68 20.83 47.82
CA LEU A 58 26.02 22.14 47.26
C LEU A 58 26.15 23.26 48.30
N GLY A 59 25.94 22.98 49.60
CA GLY A 59 26.11 23.96 50.68
C GLY A 59 25.31 25.26 50.47
N GLU A 60 25.95 26.42 50.59
CA GLU A 60 25.32 27.74 50.39
C GLU A 60 24.75 27.94 48.96
N VAL A 61 25.38 27.33 47.95
CA VAL A 61 24.87 27.35 46.57
C VAL A 61 23.60 26.51 46.45
N GLY A 62 23.51 25.42 47.22
CA GLY A 62 22.29 24.62 47.35
C GLY A 62 21.18 25.38 48.08
N ALA A 63 21.49 26.18 49.09
CA ALA A 63 20.50 26.95 49.85
C ALA A 63 19.76 27.98 48.97
N ARG A 64 20.45 28.60 48.02
CA ARG A 64 19.88 29.54 47.04
C ARG A 64 19.37 28.89 45.75
N ALA A 65 19.56 27.58 45.57
CA ALA A 65 19.15 26.88 44.36
C ALA A 65 17.62 26.69 44.30
N ILE A 66 17.04 26.92 43.13
CA ILE A 66 15.60 26.73 42.88
C ILE A 66 15.31 25.23 42.83
N ASP A 67 14.42 24.74 43.70
CA ASP A 67 13.95 23.36 43.66
C ASP A 67 12.76 23.20 42.71
N VAL A 68 12.87 22.28 41.76
CA VAL A 68 11.76 21.94 40.86
C VAL A 68 11.39 20.48 41.05
N VAL A 69 10.21 20.26 41.63
CA VAL A 69 9.59 18.93 41.71
C VAL A 69 9.03 18.60 40.34
N MET A 70 9.68 17.67 39.63
CA MET A 70 9.16 17.21 38.34
C MET A 70 8.17 16.08 38.62
N LEU A 71 6.87 16.31 38.36
CA LEU A 71 5.87 15.24 38.38
C LEU A 71 6.11 14.29 37.19
N PRO A 72 5.81 12.98 37.30
CA PRO A 72 6.01 12.02 36.20
C PRO A 72 5.26 12.39 34.90
N GLU A 73 4.24 13.24 34.99
CA GLU A 73 3.26 13.52 33.94
C GLU A 73 3.33 14.95 33.36
N ILE A 74 4.53 15.50 33.16
CA ILE A 74 4.73 16.83 32.52
C ILE A 74 4.10 16.94 31.11
N GLY A 75 3.77 15.82 30.47
CA GLY A 75 3.05 15.83 29.19
C GLY A 75 1.59 16.31 29.22
N ARG A 76 1.03 16.64 30.40
CA ARG A 76 -0.38 17.04 30.57
C ARG A 76 -0.61 18.41 31.23
N SER A 77 0.43 19.16 31.58
CA SER A 77 0.25 20.49 32.17
C SER A 77 -0.26 21.51 31.14
N PRO A 78 -1.23 22.38 31.48
CA PRO A 78 -1.72 23.43 30.60
C PRO A 78 -0.60 24.36 30.13
N ALA A 79 -0.65 24.80 28.87
CA ALA A 79 0.37 25.64 28.24
C ALA A 79 0.66 26.94 29.01
N ALA A 80 -0.33 27.48 29.74
CA ALA A 80 -0.16 28.65 30.60
C ALA A 80 0.83 28.41 31.75
N SER A 81 0.81 27.21 32.36
CA SER A 81 1.74 26.84 33.44
C SER A 81 3.17 26.65 32.93
N MET A 82 3.32 26.20 31.67
CA MET A 82 4.62 26.03 31.01
C MET A 82 5.26 27.38 30.63
N ARG A 83 4.44 28.36 30.20
CA ARG A 83 4.90 29.74 29.92
C ARG A 83 5.39 30.47 31.18
N VAL A 84 4.74 30.28 32.32
CA VAL A 84 5.15 30.88 33.61
C VAL A 84 6.54 30.36 34.05
N LEU A 85 6.92 29.16 33.63
CA LEU A 85 8.23 28.55 33.93
C LEU A 85 9.31 28.90 32.91
N GLY A 86 9.01 29.70 31.88
CA GLY A 86 9.97 30.06 30.82
C GLY A 86 10.41 28.89 29.94
N ILE A 87 9.64 27.78 29.92
CA ILE A 87 9.96 26.58 29.13
C ILE A 87 8.93 26.45 28.00
N GLY A 88 9.39 26.71 26.77
CA GLY A 88 8.61 26.60 25.54
C GLY A 88 9.01 27.69 24.55
N GLY A 89 9.99 27.39 23.69
CA GLY A 89 10.19 28.16 22.47
C GLY A 89 9.09 27.83 21.46
N ASP A 90 8.71 28.82 20.66
CA ASP A 90 7.78 28.70 19.55
C ASP A 90 8.21 27.59 18.56
N GLU A 91 7.74 26.36 18.75
CA GLU A 91 7.48 25.48 17.61
C GLU A 91 6.05 25.77 17.17
N ALA A 92 5.92 26.51 16.06
CA ALA A 92 4.65 26.67 15.39
C ALA A 92 4.05 25.27 15.15
N PRO A 93 2.81 25.02 15.57
CA PRO A 93 2.23 23.70 15.44
C PRO A 93 2.18 23.31 13.96
N GLU A 94 2.57 22.07 13.66
CA GLU A 94 2.70 21.56 12.29
C GLU A 94 1.40 21.84 11.49
N PRO A 95 1.49 22.42 10.28
CA PRO A 95 0.31 22.83 9.53
C PRO A 95 -0.54 21.61 9.16
N ILE A 96 -1.84 21.65 9.48
CA ILE A 96 -2.76 20.56 9.13
C ILE A 96 -2.87 20.49 7.60
N SER A 97 -2.57 19.34 7.03
CA SER A 97 -2.70 19.13 5.58
C SER A 97 -4.17 18.95 5.19
N LEU A 98 -4.52 19.33 3.96
CA LEU A 98 -5.88 19.18 3.43
C LEU A 98 -6.37 17.73 3.45
N HIS A 99 -5.46 16.76 3.27
CA HIS A 99 -5.80 15.34 3.35
C HIS A 99 -6.28 14.96 4.76
N VAL A 100 -5.62 15.46 5.80
CA VAL A 100 -6.00 15.19 7.20
C VAL A 100 -7.36 15.80 7.53
N LEU A 101 -7.65 17.03 7.07
CA LEU A 101 -8.98 17.64 7.25
C LEU A 101 -10.08 16.82 6.58
N ARG A 102 -9.84 16.34 5.35
CA ARG A 102 -10.77 15.48 4.60
C ARG A 102 -10.99 14.14 5.29
N ASP A 103 -9.94 13.51 5.81
CA ASP A 103 -10.03 12.23 6.51
C ASP A 103 -10.84 12.37 7.80
N ILE A 104 -10.60 13.44 8.57
CA ILE A 104 -11.33 13.74 9.80
C ILE A 104 -12.81 14.01 9.50
N HIS A 105 -13.11 14.80 8.47
CA HIS A 105 -14.48 15.05 8.05
C HIS A 105 -15.19 13.80 7.55
N ARG A 106 -14.53 12.99 6.71
CA ARG A 106 -15.09 11.71 6.24
C ARG A 106 -15.38 10.77 7.40
N TYR A 107 -14.41 10.62 8.31
CA TYR A 107 -14.59 9.82 9.52
C TYR A 107 -15.78 10.34 10.34
N SER A 108 -15.89 11.65 10.54
CA SER A 108 -16.94 12.23 11.36
C SER A 108 -18.34 12.06 10.75
N VAL A 109 -18.48 12.13 9.42
CA VAL A 109 -19.75 11.85 8.72
C VAL A 109 -20.15 10.38 8.87
N VAL A 110 -19.21 9.44 8.76
CA VAL A 110 -19.48 8.01 8.96
C VAL A 110 -19.95 7.74 10.39
N ARG A 111 -19.32 8.36 11.41
CA ARG A 111 -19.72 8.20 12.81
C ARG A 111 -21.08 8.82 13.12
N LEU A 112 -21.40 9.96 12.50
CA LEU A 112 -22.74 10.54 12.58
C LEU A 112 -23.79 9.59 12.00
N GLY A 113 -23.54 9.01 10.82
CA GLY A 113 -24.43 8.03 10.19
C GLY A 113 -24.59 6.72 10.97
N ALA A 114 -23.58 6.34 11.76
CA ALA A 114 -23.63 5.19 12.67
C ALA A 114 -24.49 5.45 13.94
N GLY A 115 -24.97 6.68 14.15
CA GLY A 115 -25.80 7.06 15.30
C GLY A 115 -25.02 7.56 16.52
N ASP A 116 -23.69 7.70 16.43
CA ASP A 116 -22.85 8.11 17.56
C ASP A 116 -23.15 9.56 18.02
N ALA A 117 -23.70 10.39 17.12
CA ALA A 117 -24.01 11.80 17.35
C ALA A 117 -25.35 12.05 18.07
N ALA A 118 -26.17 11.02 18.31
CA ALA A 118 -27.56 11.20 18.74
C ALA A 118 -27.71 12.01 20.05
N ARG A 119 -26.77 11.85 20.99
CA ARG A 119 -26.72 12.65 22.21
C ARG A 119 -26.34 14.10 21.92
N ALA A 120 -25.27 14.32 21.15
CA ALA A 120 -24.75 15.65 20.83
C ALA A 120 -25.78 16.51 20.08
N LEU A 121 -26.46 15.92 19.08
CA LEU A 121 -27.51 16.61 18.32
C LEU A 121 -28.67 17.05 19.22
N ARG A 122 -29.13 16.17 20.13
CA ARG A 122 -30.17 16.53 21.12
C ARG A 122 -29.73 17.61 22.09
N THR A 123 -28.50 17.53 22.59
CA THR A 123 -27.95 18.54 23.51
C THR A 123 -27.83 19.91 22.85
N LEU A 124 -27.50 19.95 21.55
CA LEU A 124 -27.35 21.18 20.78
C LEU A 124 -28.66 21.67 20.12
N GLY A 125 -29.79 20.97 20.31
CA GLY A 125 -31.10 21.34 19.74
C GLY A 125 -31.20 21.16 18.23
N ILE A 126 -30.35 20.34 17.61
CA ILE A 126 -30.31 20.16 16.15
C ILE A 126 -31.16 18.94 15.78
N GLU A 127 -32.43 19.18 15.42
CA GLU A 127 -33.39 18.13 15.08
C GLU A 127 -33.65 18.00 13.56
N ASP A 128 -33.40 19.04 12.77
CA ASP A 128 -33.61 19.01 11.31
C ASP A 128 -32.51 18.20 10.61
N ALA A 129 -32.83 16.97 10.19
CA ALA A 129 -31.92 16.12 9.41
C ALA A 129 -31.47 16.78 8.09
N ARG A 130 -32.30 17.65 7.50
CA ARG A 130 -31.95 18.38 6.27
C ARG A 130 -30.88 19.44 6.52
N PHE A 131 -30.82 20.01 7.72
CA PHE A 131 -29.76 20.92 8.12
C PHE A 131 -28.41 20.21 8.20
N VAL A 132 -28.40 19.02 8.83
CA VAL A 132 -27.21 18.15 8.92
C VAL A 132 -26.69 17.80 7.53
N GLU A 133 -27.59 17.45 6.60
CA GLU A 133 -27.25 17.14 5.22
C GLU A 133 -26.74 18.37 4.46
N ALA A 134 -27.44 19.50 4.52
CA ALA A 134 -27.11 20.73 3.79
C ALA A 134 -25.74 21.30 4.20
N PHE A 135 -25.40 21.25 5.49
CA PHE A 135 -24.11 21.70 6.02
C PHE A 135 -23.05 20.61 6.05
N LYS A 136 -23.38 19.39 5.59
CA LYS A 136 -22.50 18.20 5.60
C LYS A 136 -21.86 17.96 6.98
N ILE A 137 -22.67 18.10 8.03
CA ILE A 137 -22.20 18.00 9.42
C ILE A 137 -21.79 16.55 9.72
N GLY A 138 -20.68 16.38 10.42
CA GLY A 138 -20.24 15.10 10.98
C GLY A 138 -20.12 15.17 12.50
N PHE A 139 -19.71 14.06 13.13
CA PHE A 139 -19.50 13.97 14.57
C PHE A 139 -18.21 13.25 14.93
N LEU A 140 -17.43 13.84 15.83
CA LEU A 140 -16.18 13.29 16.34
C LEU A 140 -16.42 12.66 17.72
N PRO A 141 -16.33 11.33 17.88
CA PRO A 141 -16.47 10.67 19.19
C PRO A 141 -15.36 11.05 20.17
N ALA A 142 -15.55 10.79 21.46
CA ALA A 142 -14.54 11.04 22.48
C ALA A 142 -13.24 10.22 22.29
N ASP A 143 -13.34 9.03 21.67
CA ASP A 143 -12.24 8.10 21.42
C ASP A 143 -11.70 8.16 19.97
N PHE A 144 -11.96 9.27 19.26
CA PHE A 144 -11.52 9.45 17.87
C PHE A 144 -9.99 9.34 17.70
N ASP A 145 -9.23 9.64 18.75
CA ASP A 145 -7.78 9.59 18.76
C ASP A 145 -7.24 8.19 18.45
N ARG A 146 -8.00 7.14 18.75
CA ARG A 146 -7.66 5.75 18.41
C ARG A 146 -7.76 5.45 16.91
N ALA A 147 -8.59 6.21 16.19
CA ALA A 147 -8.79 6.05 14.75
C ALA A 147 -7.72 6.79 13.92
N LEU A 148 -6.94 7.68 14.56
CA LEU A 148 -5.92 8.49 13.88
C LEU A 148 -4.55 7.81 13.90
N SER A 149 -3.81 7.92 12.79
CA SER A 149 -2.40 7.50 12.70
C SER A 149 -1.52 8.29 13.69
N CYS A 150 -0.29 7.83 13.94
CA CYS A 150 0.63 8.58 14.79
C CYS A 150 0.92 10.00 14.26
N ASP A 151 1.04 10.15 12.94
CA ASP A 151 1.30 11.43 12.29
C ASP A 151 0.07 12.33 12.34
N GLN A 152 -1.12 11.80 12.04
CA GLN A 152 -2.37 12.53 12.18
C GLN A 152 -2.59 13.03 13.61
N ARG A 153 -2.35 12.16 14.61
CA ARG A 153 -2.42 12.54 16.03
C ARG A 153 -1.46 13.66 16.39
N ARG A 154 -0.28 13.72 15.77
CA ARG A 154 0.70 14.79 16.00
C ARG A 154 0.18 16.13 15.44
N MET A 155 -0.37 16.11 14.22
CA MET A 155 -0.84 17.33 13.52
C MET A 155 -2.05 17.98 14.18
N VAL A 156 -2.96 17.17 14.77
CA VAL A 156 -4.19 17.68 15.40
C VAL A 156 -4.09 17.86 16.91
N LYS A 157 -2.93 17.54 17.50
CA LYS A 157 -2.72 17.56 18.94
C LYS A 157 -3.00 18.94 19.52
N GLY A 158 -3.97 19.04 20.43
CA GLY A 158 -4.35 20.29 21.08
C GLY A 158 -5.18 21.25 20.22
N ARG A 159 -5.52 20.89 18.97
CA ARG A 159 -6.38 21.67 18.07
C ARG A 159 -7.80 21.11 17.97
N ILE A 160 -7.97 19.82 18.22
CA ILE A 160 -9.25 19.11 18.09
C ILE A 160 -9.68 18.58 19.46
N THR A 161 -10.99 18.68 19.72
CA THR A 161 -11.65 18.00 20.85
C THR A 161 -12.56 16.90 20.34
N GLY A 162 -12.62 15.80 21.08
CA GLY A 162 -13.64 14.78 20.89
C GLY A 162 -14.99 15.23 21.44
N ASP A 163 -16.02 14.46 21.15
CA ASP A 163 -17.41 14.74 21.53
C ASP A 163 -17.94 16.07 20.96
N ALA A 164 -17.65 16.32 19.68
CA ALA A 164 -17.98 17.57 18.99
C ALA A 164 -18.57 17.30 17.59
N LEU A 165 -19.52 18.16 17.19
CA LEU A 165 -19.95 18.23 15.80
C LEU A 165 -18.85 18.88 14.96
N VAL A 166 -18.69 18.39 13.73
CA VAL A 166 -17.71 18.85 12.76
C VAL A 166 -18.46 19.51 11.61
N VAL A 167 -18.27 20.81 11.43
CA VAL A 167 -18.88 21.58 10.34
C VAL A 167 -17.80 21.96 9.32
N PRO A 168 -17.83 21.40 8.10
CA PRO A 168 -16.81 21.66 7.09
C PRO A 168 -16.98 23.02 6.40
N ALA A 169 -15.85 23.70 6.15
CA ALA A 169 -15.79 24.85 5.27
C ALA A 169 -15.17 24.46 3.93
N PHE A 170 -15.78 24.94 2.83
CA PHE A 170 -15.40 24.56 1.48
C PHE A 170 -14.72 25.71 0.72
N ASP A 171 -13.77 25.39 -0.14
CA ASP A 171 -13.30 26.34 -1.16
C ASP A 171 -14.26 26.42 -2.36
N SER A 172 -13.90 27.21 -3.38
CA SER A 172 -14.67 27.35 -4.62
C SER A 172 -14.74 26.06 -5.45
N GLU A 173 -13.88 25.07 -5.18
CA GLU A 173 -13.89 23.78 -5.86
C GLU A 173 -14.70 22.71 -5.10
N GLY A 174 -15.27 23.06 -3.94
CA GLY A 174 -16.01 22.12 -3.09
C GLY A 174 -15.10 21.23 -2.23
N VAL A 175 -13.84 21.59 -2.07
CA VAL A 175 -12.87 20.88 -1.22
C VAL A 175 -12.98 21.37 0.22
N VAL A 176 -12.98 20.45 1.19
CA VAL A 176 -12.84 20.78 2.61
C VAL A 176 -11.46 21.38 2.86
N VAL A 177 -11.42 22.65 3.26
CA VAL A 177 -10.20 23.41 3.54
C VAL A 177 -10.07 23.86 4.99
N ASP A 178 -11.12 23.70 5.79
CA ASP A 178 -11.14 24.00 7.21
C ASP A 178 -12.30 23.28 7.91
N LEU A 179 -12.22 23.15 9.23
CA LEU A 179 -13.27 22.54 10.06
C LEU A 179 -13.57 23.43 11.26
N MET A 180 -14.86 23.68 11.50
CA MET A 180 -15.35 24.22 12.75
C MET A 180 -15.78 23.07 13.66
N LEU A 181 -15.39 23.10 14.94
CA LEU A 181 -15.80 22.10 15.93
C LEU A 181 -16.76 22.73 16.93
N VAL A 182 -17.91 22.09 17.13
CA VAL A 182 -18.92 22.50 18.10
C VAL A 182 -19.05 21.41 19.17
N PRO A 183 -18.43 21.56 20.34
CA PRO A 183 -18.52 20.60 21.43
C PRO A 183 -19.96 20.37 21.88
N ALA A 184 -20.31 19.14 22.24
CA ALA A 184 -21.58 18.81 22.88
C ALA A 184 -21.59 19.11 24.40
N THR A 185 -20.59 19.85 24.88
CA THR A 185 -20.37 20.25 26.28
C THR A 185 -20.35 21.77 26.36
N ASP A 186 -20.30 22.33 27.57
CA ASP A 186 -20.20 23.80 27.79
C ASP A 186 -18.85 24.41 27.34
N ALA A 187 -18.01 23.64 26.63
CA ALA A 187 -16.77 24.12 26.07
C ALA A 187 -17.04 25.07 24.87
N PRO A 188 -16.22 26.12 24.69
CA PRO A 188 -16.38 27.03 23.56
C PRO A 188 -16.15 26.31 22.23
N ALA A 189 -16.91 26.71 21.20
CA ALA A 189 -16.69 26.22 19.84
C ALA A 189 -15.30 26.60 19.34
N VAL A 190 -14.69 25.71 18.56
CA VAL A 190 -13.43 25.99 17.85
C VAL A 190 -13.82 26.46 16.45
N PRO A 191 -13.70 27.76 16.12
CA PRO A 191 -14.17 28.30 14.85
C PRO A 191 -13.38 27.75 13.66
N SER A 192 -12.06 27.55 13.80
CA SER A 192 -11.18 27.07 12.75
C SER A 192 -10.07 26.20 13.36
N LEU A 193 -9.59 25.21 12.59
CA LEU A 193 -8.39 24.44 12.97
C LEU A 193 -7.09 25.12 12.51
N HIS A 194 -7.21 26.16 11.69
CA HIS A 194 -6.14 27.06 11.28
C HIS A 194 -6.16 28.34 12.13
N ASP A 195 -5.06 29.09 12.09
CA ASP A 195 -4.98 30.37 12.80
C ASP A 195 -5.91 31.43 12.18
N GLU A 196 -6.21 31.29 10.88
CA GLU A 196 -7.19 32.10 10.16
C GLU A 196 -8.25 31.21 9.49
N PRO A 197 -9.54 31.58 9.55
CA PRO A 197 -10.62 30.84 8.90
C PRO A 197 -10.40 30.70 7.39
N ARG A 198 -10.49 29.46 6.87
CA ARG A 198 -10.39 29.19 5.42
C ARG A 198 -11.69 28.62 4.87
N GLY A 199 -12.01 28.97 3.63
CA GLY A 199 -13.24 28.48 2.98
C GLY A 199 -14.51 29.11 3.53
N LEU A 200 -15.66 28.65 3.01
CA LEU A 200 -16.99 29.12 3.35
C LEU A 200 -17.87 27.95 3.81
N ILE A 201 -18.54 28.12 4.94
CA ILE A 201 -19.53 27.17 5.44
C ILE A 201 -20.87 27.47 4.76
N GLY A 202 -21.52 26.43 4.22
CA GLY A 202 -22.77 26.62 3.47
C GLY A 202 -22.57 27.26 2.09
N ALA A 203 -21.43 27.02 1.43
CA ALA A 203 -21.12 27.62 0.12
C ALA A 203 -22.22 27.41 -0.95
N ALA A 204 -22.91 26.27 -0.94
CA ALA A 204 -24.02 25.97 -1.84
C ALA A 204 -25.21 26.95 -1.69
N VAL A 205 -25.40 27.52 -0.49
CA VAL A 205 -26.46 28.50 -0.22
C VAL A 205 -26.18 29.79 -0.96
N THR A 206 -24.92 30.25 -0.96
CA THR A 206 -24.52 31.50 -1.63
C THR A 206 -24.61 31.45 -3.15
N THR A 207 -24.64 30.25 -3.74
CA THR A 207 -24.90 30.05 -5.17
C THR A 207 -26.37 29.85 -5.50
N ALA A 208 -27.19 29.47 -4.51
CA ALA A 208 -28.61 29.16 -4.69
C ALA A 208 -29.53 30.36 -4.43
N TYR A 209 -29.09 31.31 -3.60
CA TYR A 209 -29.88 32.46 -3.18
C TYR A 209 -29.10 33.77 -3.37
N ASP A 210 -29.77 34.77 -3.93
CA ASP A 210 -29.26 36.14 -4.00
C ASP A 210 -29.39 36.91 -2.67
N SER A 211 -30.21 36.38 -1.76
CA SER A 211 -30.58 36.99 -0.49
C SER A 211 -30.39 35.96 0.63
N VAL A 212 -29.48 36.24 1.56
CA VAL A 212 -29.06 35.27 2.59
C VAL A 212 -29.27 35.77 4.01
N ILE A 213 -29.38 34.85 4.96
CA ILE A 213 -29.36 35.13 6.40
C ILE A 213 -27.99 34.69 6.92
N VAL A 214 -27.21 35.63 7.43
CA VAL A 214 -25.88 35.38 7.98
C VAL A 214 -25.98 35.17 9.48
N VAL A 215 -25.42 34.07 9.98
CA VAL A 215 -25.33 33.74 11.40
C VAL A 215 -23.90 33.34 11.78
N ASP A 216 -23.55 33.40 13.06
CA ASP A 216 -22.23 33.00 13.60
C ASP A 216 -22.28 31.74 14.48
N ALA A 217 -23.49 31.25 14.81
CA ALA A 217 -23.70 30.08 15.63
C ALA A 217 -24.46 28.97 14.89
N VAL A 218 -24.02 27.72 15.08
CA VAL A 218 -24.61 26.55 14.43
C VAL A 218 -26.04 26.30 14.92
N GLN A 219 -26.33 26.58 16.18
CA GLN A 219 -27.66 26.47 16.78
C GLN A 219 -28.65 27.44 16.11
N ASP A 220 -28.23 28.68 15.88
CA ASP A 220 -29.07 29.69 15.20
C ASP A 220 -29.36 29.27 13.76
N ALA A 221 -28.37 28.67 13.09
CA ALA A 221 -28.55 28.13 11.75
C ALA A 221 -29.53 26.94 11.73
N ALA A 222 -29.46 26.07 12.74
CA ALA A 222 -30.37 24.94 12.89
C ALA A 222 -31.80 25.39 13.20
N ASP A 223 -31.97 26.36 14.10
CA ASP A 223 -33.27 26.95 14.47
C ASP A 223 -33.95 27.57 13.24
N LEU A 224 -33.22 28.38 12.48
CA LEU A 224 -33.73 28.99 11.24
C LEU A 224 -34.09 27.93 10.18
N SER A 225 -33.30 26.85 10.08
CA SER A 225 -33.60 25.74 9.17
C SER A 225 -34.88 25.00 9.58
N ALA A 226 -35.10 24.83 10.89
CA ALA A 226 -36.33 24.25 11.44
C ALA A 226 -37.55 25.15 11.21
N GLU A 227 -37.38 26.47 11.24
CA GLU A 227 -38.39 27.47 10.85
C GLU A 227 -38.64 27.51 9.32
N GLY A 228 -37.84 26.78 8.53
CA GLY A 228 -38.01 26.64 7.09
C GLY A 228 -37.14 27.58 6.25
N HIS A 229 -36.27 28.38 6.87
CA HIS A 229 -35.30 29.22 6.17
C HIS A 229 -34.16 28.37 5.61
N ARG A 230 -33.99 28.37 4.29
CA ARG A 230 -32.94 27.58 3.60
C ARG A 230 -31.78 28.44 3.09
N GLN A 231 -31.94 29.75 3.12
CA GLN A 231 -30.96 30.75 2.70
C GLN A 231 -29.97 31.13 3.81
N VAL A 232 -29.61 30.21 4.71
CA VAL A 232 -28.76 30.50 5.88
C VAL A 232 -27.28 30.24 5.57
N VAL A 233 -26.41 31.20 5.87
CA VAL A 233 -24.95 31.12 5.73
C VAL A 233 -24.31 31.32 7.09
N LEU A 234 -23.34 30.48 7.44
CA LEU A 234 -22.64 30.55 8.71
C LEU A 234 -21.24 31.17 8.50
N LEU A 235 -20.95 32.27 9.19
CA LEU A 235 -19.65 32.94 9.18
C LEU A 235 -19.01 32.90 10.57
N ARG A 236 -17.74 32.50 10.63
CA ARG A 236 -16.99 32.33 11.88
C ARG A 236 -16.39 33.65 12.38
N GLY A 237 -17.24 34.66 12.50
CA GLY A 237 -16.89 36.02 12.94
C GLY A 237 -16.37 36.93 11.82
N VAL A 238 -15.87 38.10 12.22
CA VAL A 238 -15.48 39.20 11.31
C VAL A 238 -14.40 38.78 10.31
N ARG A 239 -13.38 38.02 10.74
CA ARG A 239 -12.29 37.56 9.87
C ARG A 239 -12.76 36.64 8.76
N ASP A 240 -13.72 35.76 9.06
CA ASP A 240 -14.30 34.86 8.06
C ASP A 240 -15.19 35.64 7.07
N ALA A 241 -15.86 36.70 7.53
CA ALA A 241 -16.57 37.63 6.66
C ALA A 241 -15.61 38.38 5.73
N GLU A 242 -14.49 38.89 6.23
CA GLU A 242 -13.46 39.57 5.42
C GLU A 242 -12.92 38.64 4.31
N ALA A 243 -12.66 37.38 4.65
CA ALA A 243 -12.13 36.40 3.71
C ALA A 243 -13.15 35.96 2.63
N ASN A 244 -14.45 36.00 2.93
CA ASN A 244 -15.48 35.40 2.06
C ASN A 244 -16.46 36.39 1.45
N ALA A 245 -16.52 37.66 1.87
CA ALA A 245 -17.51 38.61 1.35
C ALA A 245 -17.42 38.78 -0.18
N ALA A 246 -16.20 38.91 -0.73
CA ALA A 246 -16.00 38.95 -2.18
C ALA A 246 -16.45 37.66 -2.89
N ARG A 247 -16.26 36.51 -2.25
CA ARG A 247 -16.72 35.21 -2.77
C ARG A 247 -18.25 35.13 -2.77
N MET A 248 -18.92 35.62 -1.72
CA MET A 248 -20.37 35.68 -1.65
C MET A 248 -20.95 36.53 -2.78
N VAL A 249 -20.35 37.70 -3.05
CA VAL A 249 -20.72 38.57 -4.18
C VAL A 249 -20.51 37.88 -5.52
N ALA A 250 -19.38 37.19 -5.70
CA ALA A 250 -19.09 36.43 -6.92
C ALA A 250 -20.09 35.29 -7.15
N ASN A 251 -20.59 34.67 -6.07
CA ASN A 251 -21.60 33.62 -6.12
C ASN A 251 -23.03 34.13 -6.36
N GLY A 252 -23.23 35.46 -6.39
CA GLY A 252 -24.52 36.07 -6.73
C GLY A 252 -25.27 36.66 -5.55
N VAL A 253 -24.72 36.64 -4.34
CA VAL A 253 -25.34 37.29 -3.17
C VAL A 253 -25.33 38.80 -3.36
N ARG A 254 -26.50 39.41 -3.14
CA ARG A 254 -26.77 40.84 -3.25
C ARG A 254 -27.38 41.42 -1.99
N HIS A 255 -28.18 40.62 -1.25
CA HIS A 255 -28.80 41.05 0.00
C HIS A 255 -28.42 40.11 1.15
N ALA A 256 -28.26 40.67 2.35
CA ALA A 256 -28.02 39.91 3.56
C ALA A 256 -28.82 40.44 4.75
N VAL A 257 -29.27 39.53 5.60
CA VAL A 257 -29.75 39.84 6.96
C VAL A 257 -28.78 39.21 7.94
N VAL A 258 -28.16 40.01 8.80
CA VAL A 258 -27.14 39.55 9.74
C VAL A 258 -27.78 39.34 11.12
N ARG A 259 -27.82 38.08 11.57
CA ARG A 259 -28.25 37.66 12.90
C ARG A 259 -27.09 36.94 13.59
N SER A 260 -26.24 37.71 14.23
CA SER A 260 -25.04 37.19 14.90
C SER A 260 -25.26 37.16 16.41
N GLN A 261 -24.60 36.27 17.14
CA GLN A 261 -24.47 36.37 18.59
C GLN A 261 -23.41 37.41 18.97
N HIS A 262 -22.39 37.58 18.12
CA HIS A 262 -21.27 38.51 18.33
C HIS A 262 -20.97 39.32 17.06
N ASP A 263 -20.46 40.55 17.20
CA ASP A 263 -19.89 41.36 16.12
C ASP A 263 -20.82 41.59 14.91
N ALA A 264 -22.13 41.69 15.15
CA ALA A 264 -23.14 41.80 14.08
C ALA A 264 -22.94 43.04 13.19
N GLU A 265 -22.54 44.18 13.78
CA GLU A 265 -22.32 45.42 13.04
C GLU A 265 -21.00 45.40 12.26
N GLU A 266 -19.94 44.81 12.82
CA GLU A 266 -18.65 44.64 12.16
C GLU A 266 -18.79 43.71 10.94
N ILE A 267 -19.47 42.58 11.09
CA ILE A 267 -19.78 41.68 9.97
C ILE A 267 -20.60 42.43 8.91
N SER A 268 -21.61 43.21 9.34
CA SER A 268 -22.44 43.99 8.42
C SER A 268 -21.64 45.04 7.66
N ALA A 269 -20.69 45.72 8.31
CA ALA A 269 -19.81 46.69 7.69
C ALA A 269 -18.93 46.05 6.61
N VAL A 270 -18.39 44.86 6.87
CA VAL A 270 -17.59 44.09 5.90
C VAL A 270 -18.43 43.70 4.68
N LEU A 271 -19.64 43.19 4.88
CA LEU A 271 -20.53 42.80 3.79
C LEU A 271 -20.97 44.02 2.95
N ARG A 272 -21.29 45.15 3.59
CA ARG A 272 -21.58 46.41 2.90
C ARG A 272 -20.40 46.90 2.07
N ALA A 273 -19.19 46.83 2.62
CA ALA A 273 -17.97 47.23 1.92
C ALA A 273 -17.69 46.36 0.67
N ALA A 274 -18.09 45.08 0.69
CA ALA A 274 -18.00 44.19 -0.46
C ALA A 274 -19.11 44.41 -1.51
N GLY A 275 -20.15 45.20 -1.19
CA GLY A 275 -21.26 45.49 -2.11
C GLY A 275 -22.51 44.63 -1.88
N ILE A 276 -22.67 44.02 -0.70
CA ILE A 276 -23.90 43.32 -0.29
C ILE A 276 -24.77 44.28 0.52
N GLU A 277 -26.04 44.44 0.13
CA GLU A 277 -27.01 45.27 0.85
C GLU A 277 -27.48 44.55 2.12
N VAL A 278 -27.16 45.13 3.29
CA VAL A 278 -27.56 44.56 4.59
C VAL A 278 -28.84 45.22 5.09
N THR A 279 -29.96 44.50 5.02
CA THR A 279 -31.32 45.02 5.29
C THR A 279 -31.64 45.09 6.79
N ALA A 280 -31.10 44.19 7.59
CA ALA A 280 -31.23 44.19 9.05
C ALA A 280 -30.00 43.53 9.68
N SER A 281 -29.48 44.15 10.75
CA SER A 281 -28.36 43.67 11.56
C SER A 281 -28.71 43.78 13.04
N GLY A 282 -28.43 42.74 13.82
CA GLY A 282 -28.66 42.79 15.27
C GLY A 282 -28.24 41.52 15.97
N GLU A 283 -27.88 41.66 17.25
CA GLU A 283 -27.51 40.52 18.08
C GLU A 283 -28.73 39.63 18.41
N ARG A 284 -28.51 38.32 18.60
CA ARG A 284 -29.57 37.34 18.90
C ARG A 284 -30.49 37.77 20.06
N HIS A 285 -29.97 38.47 21.07
CA HIS A 285 -30.76 38.99 22.21
C HIS A 285 -31.72 40.13 21.85
N VAL A 286 -31.49 40.81 20.72
CA VAL A 286 -32.29 41.97 20.28
C VAL A 286 -33.44 41.53 19.36
N ILE A 287 -33.29 40.41 18.65
CA ILE A 287 -34.26 39.92 17.66
C ILE A 287 -35.14 38.84 18.31
N ARG A 288 -36.31 39.23 18.85
CA ARG A 288 -37.30 38.30 19.44
C ARG A 288 -37.69 37.20 18.46
N ALA A 289 -37.78 35.97 18.96
CA ALA A 289 -38.42 34.85 18.25
C ALA A 289 -39.81 35.28 17.75
N GLY A 290 -40.01 35.27 16.43
CA GLY A 290 -41.25 35.70 15.77
C GLY A 290 -41.20 37.02 14.98
N SER A 291 -40.05 37.72 14.91
CA SER A 291 -39.91 38.82 13.93
C SER A 291 -39.88 38.26 12.52
N VAL A 292 -40.88 38.57 11.70
CA VAL A 292 -40.92 38.19 10.28
C VAL A 292 -39.72 38.79 9.57
N LEU A 293 -38.83 37.94 9.05
CA LEU A 293 -37.72 38.35 8.20
C LEU A 293 -38.29 38.82 6.86
N THR A 294 -38.59 40.11 6.75
CA THR A 294 -39.08 40.72 5.52
C THR A 294 -37.89 41.08 4.63
N PHE A 295 -37.71 40.31 3.56
CA PHE A 295 -36.82 40.69 2.45
C PHE A 295 -37.56 41.67 1.52
N PRO A 296 -36.90 42.72 1.01
CA PRO A 296 -37.50 43.57 -0.01
C PRO A 296 -37.78 42.72 -1.25
N GLY A 297 -39.05 42.58 -1.64
CA GLY A 297 -39.43 41.95 -2.92
C GLY A 297 -39.84 40.47 -2.90
N VAL A 298 -39.91 39.81 -1.73
CA VAL A 298 -40.45 38.44 -1.65
C VAL A 298 -41.86 38.47 -1.06
N SER A 299 -42.86 38.33 -1.92
CA SER A 299 -44.26 38.14 -1.52
C SER A 299 -44.39 36.84 -0.71
N ALA A 300 -44.82 36.99 0.54
CA ALA A 300 -45.14 35.90 1.43
C ALA A 300 -46.40 35.15 0.95
N ALA A 301 -46.20 33.99 0.32
CA ALA A 301 -47.21 32.94 0.25
C ALA A 301 -46.55 31.63 0.69
N ALA A 302 -46.95 31.17 1.87
CA ALA A 302 -46.42 30.01 2.55
C ALA A 302 -46.60 28.71 1.75
N ALA A 303 -45.48 28.04 1.52
CA ALA A 303 -45.26 26.61 1.75
C ALA A 303 -46.50 25.70 1.83
N SER A 304 -46.94 25.21 0.67
CA SER A 304 -47.19 23.78 0.49
C SER A 304 -46.84 23.39 -0.95
N VAL A 305 -45.55 23.19 -1.22
CA VAL A 305 -45.15 22.42 -2.40
C VAL A 305 -44.90 21.02 -1.89
N ALA A 306 -45.93 20.19 -1.99
CA ALA A 306 -45.71 18.78 -2.28
C ALA A 306 -44.70 18.74 -3.43
N ILE A 307 -43.60 18.02 -3.26
CA ILE A 307 -42.73 17.69 -4.39
C ILE A 307 -43.54 16.73 -5.26
N GLU A 308 -44.40 17.31 -6.10
CA GLU A 308 -44.81 16.73 -7.34
C GLU A 308 -43.58 16.78 -8.26
N PRO A 309 -43.20 15.67 -8.90
CA PRO A 309 -42.04 15.64 -9.78
C PRO A 309 -42.21 16.73 -10.85
N PRO A 310 -41.12 17.42 -11.24
CA PRO A 310 -41.22 18.62 -12.06
C PRO A 310 -42.00 18.32 -13.35
N ALA A 311 -42.99 19.16 -13.63
CA ALA A 311 -43.70 19.14 -14.90
C ALA A 311 -42.66 19.18 -16.03
N ALA A 312 -42.68 18.13 -16.86
CA ALA A 312 -41.79 17.99 -17.99
C ALA A 312 -41.85 19.25 -18.87
N PRO A 313 -40.70 19.72 -19.40
CA PRO A 313 -40.72 20.72 -20.46
C PRO A 313 -41.55 20.14 -21.62
N SER A 314 -42.62 20.84 -21.99
CA SER A 314 -43.57 20.45 -23.03
C SER A 314 -43.04 20.68 -24.44
N THR A 315 -41.78 20.32 -24.64
CA THR A 315 -41.19 19.93 -25.92
C THR A 315 -40.12 18.90 -25.56
N PRO A 316 -40.19 17.64 -26.03
CA PRO A 316 -39.12 16.69 -25.79
C PRO A 316 -37.83 17.26 -26.38
N VAL A 317 -36.91 17.70 -25.52
CA VAL A 317 -35.54 17.99 -25.92
C VAL A 317 -34.97 16.64 -26.32
N ILE A 318 -34.86 16.40 -27.62
CA ILE A 318 -34.18 15.22 -28.15
C ILE A 318 -32.72 15.37 -27.74
N ILE A 319 -32.25 14.48 -26.87
CA ILE A 319 -30.85 14.42 -26.46
C ILE A 319 -30.18 13.42 -27.40
N PRO A 320 -29.33 13.87 -28.34
CA PRO A 320 -28.59 12.97 -29.20
C PRO A 320 -27.62 12.12 -28.38
N ASP A 321 -27.45 10.86 -28.76
CA ASP A 321 -26.49 9.97 -28.10
C ASP A 321 -25.06 10.30 -28.55
N LEU A 322 -24.12 10.28 -27.60
CA LEU A 322 -22.69 10.39 -27.89
C LEU A 322 -22.19 9.17 -28.65
N VAL A 323 -21.59 9.42 -29.81
CA VAL A 323 -20.91 8.41 -30.61
C VAL A 323 -19.40 8.61 -30.49
N LEU A 324 -18.68 7.53 -30.18
CA LEU A 324 -17.22 7.52 -30.22
C LEU A 324 -16.74 7.64 -31.68
N VAL A 325 -16.00 8.70 -31.99
CA VAL A 325 -15.45 8.95 -33.33
C VAL A 325 -14.04 8.40 -33.46
N GLU A 326 -13.21 8.64 -32.45
CA GLU A 326 -11.81 8.26 -32.45
C GLU A 326 -11.35 7.93 -31.03
N HIS A 327 -10.53 6.88 -30.87
CA HIS A 327 -9.84 6.55 -29.63
C HIS A 327 -8.39 6.20 -29.96
N ASN A 328 -7.47 7.09 -29.61
CA ASN A 328 -6.05 6.91 -29.83
C ASN A 328 -5.38 6.41 -28.55
N GLN A 329 -5.12 5.10 -28.51
CA GLN A 329 -4.50 4.42 -27.37
C GLN A 329 -3.04 4.85 -27.12
N ARG A 330 -2.35 5.45 -28.10
CA ARG A 330 -0.95 5.92 -27.93
C ARG A 330 -0.89 7.28 -27.26
N THR A 331 -1.87 8.13 -27.50
CA THR A 331 -1.96 9.48 -26.92
C THR A 331 -2.98 9.57 -25.79
N GLU A 332 -3.60 8.44 -25.42
CA GLU A 332 -4.57 8.34 -24.34
C GLU A 332 -5.72 9.34 -24.49
N GLN A 333 -6.23 9.52 -25.72
CA GLN A 333 -7.29 10.48 -26.03
C GLN A 333 -8.45 9.82 -26.78
N ALA A 334 -9.68 10.11 -26.32
CA ALA A 334 -10.91 9.70 -26.97
C ALA A 334 -11.75 10.92 -27.36
N THR A 335 -12.37 10.87 -28.53
CA THR A 335 -13.23 11.92 -29.07
C THR A 335 -14.63 11.37 -29.30
N PHE A 336 -15.61 11.99 -28.66
CA PHE A 336 -17.03 11.68 -28.82
C PHE A 336 -17.75 12.83 -29.50
N THR A 337 -18.79 12.54 -30.28
CA THR A 337 -19.62 13.56 -30.93
C THR A 337 -21.09 13.26 -30.74
N ALA A 338 -21.87 14.31 -30.50
CA ALA A 338 -23.32 14.28 -30.53
C ALA A 338 -23.78 15.51 -31.31
N ASP A 339 -24.39 15.26 -32.49
CA ASP A 339 -24.72 16.28 -33.50
C ASP A 339 -23.53 17.18 -33.88
N ASP A 340 -23.57 18.46 -33.48
CA ASP A 340 -22.57 19.48 -33.80
C ASP A 340 -21.61 19.76 -32.63
N ILE A 341 -21.71 19.01 -31.53
CA ILE A 341 -20.88 19.14 -30.33
C ILE A 341 -19.89 17.96 -30.26
N SER A 342 -18.60 18.25 -30.10
CA SER A 342 -17.56 17.25 -29.85
C SER A 342 -16.95 17.37 -28.45
N TYR A 343 -16.55 16.23 -27.90
CA TYR A 343 -16.00 16.05 -26.57
C TYR A 343 -14.68 15.30 -26.68
N GLU A 344 -13.56 15.94 -26.35
CA GLU A 344 -12.24 15.31 -26.26
C GLU A 344 -11.88 15.05 -24.80
N VAL A 345 -11.49 13.82 -24.48
CA VAL A 345 -11.21 13.37 -23.10
C VAL A 345 -9.97 12.47 -23.05
N GLU A 346 -9.29 12.47 -21.89
CA GLU A 346 -8.08 11.66 -21.64
C GLU A 346 -8.43 10.28 -21.04
N VAL A 347 -8.03 9.18 -21.68
CA VAL A 347 -8.36 7.78 -21.31
C VAL A 347 -7.06 6.96 -21.31
N PRO A 348 -6.70 6.21 -20.25
CA PRO A 348 -7.59 5.69 -19.21
C PRO A 348 -7.87 6.66 -18.06
N TRP A 349 -9.13 6.66 -17.62
CA TRP A 349 -9.59 7.44 -16.48
C TRP A 349 -9.69 6.57 -15.22
N ASP A 350 -9.04 6.99 -14.14
CA ASP A 350 -9.25 6.43 -12.79
C ASP A 350 -10.40 7.21 -12.14
N GLU A 351 -11.42 6.48 -11.65
CA GLU A 351 -12.63 7.01 -10.98
C GLU A 351 -12.32 7.98 -9.81
N ARG A 352 -11.06 8.05 -9.36
CA ARG A 352 -10.60 8.94 -8.29
C ARG A 352 -9.92 10.22 -8.78
N THR A 353 -9.86 10.46 -10.09
CA THR A 353 -9.05 11.54 -10.70
C THR A 353 -9.88 12.50 -11.53
N ARG A 354 -9.52 13.79 -11.52
CA ARG A 354 -10.13 14.78 -12.41
C ARG A 354 -9.56 14.65 -13.83
N ILE A 355 -10.43 14.41 -14.80
CA ILE A 355 -10.13 14.26 -16.22
C ILE A 355 -10.26 15.61 -16.94
N ALA A 356 -9.37 15.86 -17.90
CA ALA A 356 -9.50 17.01 -18.80
C ALA A 356 -10.56 16.70 -19.86
N VAL A 357 -11.61 17.52 -19.91
CA VAL A 357 -12.69 17.44 -20.90
C VAL A 357 -12.69 18.71 -21.72
N ARG A 358 -12.63 18.58 -23.04
CA ARG A 358 -12.68 19.70 -23.97
C ARG A 358 -13.90 19.59 -24.86
N ILE A 359 -14.81 20.55 -24.72
CA ILE A 359 -16.10 20.59 -25.42
C ILE A 359 -15.99 21.60 -26.57
N LYS A 360 -16.30 21.20 -27.80
CA LYS A 360 -16.24 22.07 -28.99
C LYS A 360 -17.57 22.08 -29.74
N ARG A 361 -17.96 23.23 -30.29
CA ARG A 361 -19.11 23.39 -31.20
C ARG A 361 -18.90 24.63 -32.07
N GLY A 362 -19.03 24.50 -33.39
CA GLY A 362 -19.02 25.63 -34.32
C GLY A 362 -17.81 26.58 -34.21
N GLY A 363 -16.62 26.07 -33.85
CA GLY A 363 -15.39 26.87 -33.68
C GLY A 363 -15.18 27.44 -32.27
N HIS A 364 -16.12 27.26 -31.35
CA HIS A 364 -15.97 27.59 -29.93
C HIS A 364 -15.48 26.36 -29.14
N GLU A 365 -14.65 26.59 -28.13
CA GLU A 365 -14.06 25.55 -27.28
C GLU A 365 -14.19 25.90 -25.78
N HIS A 366 -14.47 24.89 -24.96
CA HIS A 366 -14.46 24.97 -23.51
C HIS A 366 -13.63 23.82 -22.94
N PRO A 367 -12.37 24.06 -22.52
CA PRO A 367 -11.61 23.12 -21.71
C PRO A 367 -11.98 23.23 -20.24
N ASP A 368 -12.21 22.10 -19.58
CA ASP A 368 -12.44 22.00 -18.12
C ASP A 368 -11.73 20.76 -17.56
N ARG A 369 -11.54 20.72 -16.25
CA ARG A 369 -11.02 19.56 -15.53
C ARG A 369 -11.97 19.20 -14.40
N LEU A 370 -12.66 18.07 -14.55
CA LEU A 370 -13.67 17.63 -13.60
C LEU A 370 -13.57 16.14 -13.31
N ASP A 371 -14.12 15.75 -12.17
CA ASP A 371 -14.45 14.36 -11.91
C ASP A 371 -15.78 14.02 -12.59
N LEU A 372 -15.77 13.11 -13.56
CA LEU A 372 -16.97 12.70 -14.30
C LEU A 372 -17.95 11.91 -13.42
N ALA A 373 -17.52 11.31 -12.30
CA ALA A 373 -18.43 10.65 -11.36
C ALA A 373 -19.28 11.65 -10.55
N GLU A 374 -18.81 12.88 -10.41
CA GLU A 374 -19.37 13.82 -9.44
C GLU A 374 -20.41 14.77 -10.04
N ASP A 375 -21.69 14.56 -9.69
CA ASP A 375 -22.86 15.30 -10.20
C ASP A 375 -22.69 16.82 -10.16
N ALA A 376 -22.18 17.34 -9.03
CA ALA A 376 -21.98 18.78 -8.85
C ALA A 376 -20.96 19.36 -9.84
N GLN A 377 -19.91 18.60 -10.18
CA GLN A 377 -18.90 19.04 -11.12
C GLN A 377 -19.40 18.94 -12.57
N ARG A 378 -20.19 17.92 -12.91
CA ARG A 378 -20.86 17.84 -14.23
C ARG A 378 -21.81 19.01 -14.45
N ARG A 379 -22.62 19.37 -13.46
CA ARG A 379 -23.53 20.53 -13.51
C ARG A 379 -22.79 21.86 -13.68
N ARG A 380 -21.66 22.03 -12.98
CA ARG A 380 -20.79 23.21 -13.10
C ARG A 380 -20.19 23.30 -14.50
N CYS A 381 -19.62 22.22 -15.00
CA CYS A 381 -19.03 22.15 -16.34
C CYS A 381 -20.09 22.44 -17.41
N ALA A 382 -21.27 21.81 -17.30
CA ALA A 382 -22.39 22.02 -18.22
C ALA A 382 -22.85 23.48 -18.26
N SER A 383 -23.01 24.11 -17.10
CA SER A 383 -23.38 25.53 -17.00
C SER A 383 -22.33 26.45 -17.62
N SER A 384 -21.04 26.16 -17.40
CA SER A 384 -19.93 26.98 -17.92
C SER A 384 -19.72 26.78 -19.43
N ALA A 385 -19.84 25.55 -19.92
CA ALA A 385 -19.74 25.20 -21.33
C ALA A 385 -20.93 25.71 -22.13
N ALA A 386 -22.15 25.68 -21.57
CA ALA A 386 -23.34 26.21 -22.24
C ALA A 386 -23.16 27.67 -22.71
N LEU A 387 -22.54 28.50 -21.88
CA LEU A 387 -22.27 29.91 -22.18
C LEU A 387 -21.20 30.11 -23.27
N ARG A 388 -20.16 29.27 -23.29
CA ARG A 388 -19.01 29.45 -24.21
C ARG A 388 -19.22 28.77 -25.56
N VAL A 389 -19.85 27.62 -25.55
CA VAL A 389 -20.03 26.74 -26.71
C VAL A 389 -21.44 26.91 -27.31
N ASN A 390 -22.23 27.85 -26.76
CA ASN A 390 -23.58 28.24 -27.17
C ASN A 390 -24.51 27.04 -27.35
N ALA A 391 -24.60 26.19 -26.33
CA ALA A 391 -25.43 24.98 -26.32
C ALA A 391 -26.27 24.91 -25.03
N SER A 392 -27.34 24.10 -25.06
CA SER A 392 -28.22 23.96 -23.90
C SER A 392 -27.47 23.29 -22.74
N PRO A 393 -27.51 23.84 -21.52
CA PRO A 393 -26.86 23.23 -20.35
C PRO A 393 -27.44 21.85 -20.02
N VAL A 394 -28.74 21.65 -20.29
CA VAL A 394 -29.41 20.34 -20.11
C VAL A 394 -28.83 19.29 -21.06
N VAL A 395 -28.53 19.67 -22.30
CA VAL A 395 -27.94 18.78 -23.31
C VAL A 395 -26.49 18.45 -22.94
N ILE A 396 -25.69 19.45 -22.54
CA ILE A 396 -24.30 19.20 -22.13
C ILE A 396 -24.25 18.36 -20.85
N GLU A 397 -25.09 18.60 -19.85
CA GLU A 397 -25.14 17.79 -18.63
C GLU A 397 -25.48 16.33 -18.96
N ALA A 398 -26.47 16.10 -19.82
CA ALA A 398 -26.82 14.76 -20.29
C ALA A 398 -25.67 14.09 -21.06
N HIS A 399 -24.99 14.82 -21.94
CA HIS A 399 -23.80 14.32 -22.63
C HIS A 399 -22.66 14.01 -21.65
N LEU A 400 -22.42 14.81 -20.61
CA LEU A 400 -21.40 14.51 -19.60
C LEU A 400 -21.72 13.25 -18.78
N VAL A 401 -23.01 12.95 -18.56
CA VAL A 401 -23.44 11.67 -17.97
C VAL A 401 -23.19 10.50 -18.93
N GLN A 402 -23.56 10.65 -20.20
CA GLN A 402 -23.26 9.64 -21.22
C GLN A 402 -21.75 9.43 -21.40
N LEU A 403 -20.96 10.51 -21.34
CA LEU A 403 -19.51 10.50 -21.42
C LEU A 403 -18.87 9.80 -20.22
N HIS A 404 -19.40 10.00 -19.00
CA HIS A 404 -18.98 9.25 -17.83
C HIS A 404 -19.17 7.74 -18.04
N HIS A 405 -20.33 7.32 -18.53
CA HIS A 405 -20.57 5.91 -18.85
C HIS A 405 -19.67 5.40 -19.98
N ALA A 406 -19.51 6.15 -21.06
CA ALA A 406 -18.71 5.73 -22.20
C ALA A 406 -17.20 5.67 -21.89
N VAL A 407 -16.68 6.62 -21.10
CA VAL A 407 -15.30 6.62 -20.62
C VAL A 407 -15.07 5.50 -19.62
N ARG A 408 -16.04 5.22 -18.74
CA ARG A 408 -15.99 4.06 -17.85
C ARG A 408 -16.03 2.77 -18.64
N ASP A 409 -16.88 2.65 -19.65
CA ASP A 409 -16.96 1.46 -20.50
C ASP A 409 -15.68 1.27 -21.33
N LEU A 410 -15.01 2.35 -21.75
CA LEU A 410 -13.68 2.29 -22.38
C LEU A 410 -12.58 1.92 -21.38
N ALA A 411 -12.61 2.50 -20.18
CA ALA A 411 -11.69 2.14 -19.10
C ALA A 411 -11.89 0.68 -18.69
N ASP A 412 -13.13 0.21 -18.63
CA ASP A 412 -13.51 -1.17 -18.40
C ASP A 412 -13.18 -2.06 -19.60
N GLN A 413 -13.08 -1.57 -20.83
CA GLN A 413 -12.58 -2.35 -21.97
C GLN A 413 -11.05 -2.45 -22.00
N VAL A 414 -10.36 -1.43 -21.49
CA VAL A 414 -8.89 -1.40 -21.34
C VAL A 414 -8.45 -2.18 -20.10
N ALA A 415 -9.23 -2.10 -19.01
CA ALA A 415 -9.05 -2.83 -17.76
C ALA A 415 -9.74 -4.20 -17.77
N ALA A 416 -10.65 -4.44 -18.71
CA ALA A 416 -11.18 -5.77 -18.97
C ALA A 416 -9.98 -6.65 -19.30
N PRO A 417 -9.88 -7.83 -18.67
CA PRO A 417 -9.07 -8.87 -19.27
C PRO A 417 -9.54 -9.01 -20.74
N PRO A 418 -8.62 -9.20 -21.70
CA PRO A 418 -8.98 -9.37 -23.11
C PRO A 418 -10.22 -10.28 -23.17
N PRO A 419 -11.27 -9.87 -23.91
CA PRO A 419 -12.63 -10.40 -23.78
C PRO A 419 -12.53 -11.88 -23.60
N SER A 420 -12.93 -12.36 -22.41
CA SER A 420 -12.68 -13.73 -21.90
C SER A 420 -12.35 -14.62 -23.08
N ARG A 421 -11.05 -14.78 -23.38
CA ARG A 421 -10.65 -15.74 -24.39
C ARG A 421 -11.10 -17.01 -23.74
N ARG A 422 -12.29 -17.49 -24.13
CA ARG A 422 -12.84 -18.81 -23.85
C ARG A 422 -11.61 -19.70 -23.71
N PRO A 423 -11.30 -20.20 -22.48
CA PRO A 423 -9.95 -20.57 -22.06
C PRO A 423 -9.25 -21.15 -23.25
N ALA A 424 -8.31 -20.38 -23.85
CA ALA A 424 -7.93 -20.53 -25.26
C ALA A 424 -7.93 -22.01 -25.57
N SER A 425 -8.95 -22.48 -26.31
CA SER A 425 -9.17 -23.92 -26.48
C SER A 425 -7.81 -24.50 -26.81
N PRO A 426 -7.29 -25.44 -26.01
CA PRO A 426 -5.88 -25.81 -26.01
C PRO A 426 -5.45 -25.91 -27.46
N THR A 427 -4.52 -25.04 -27.86
CA THR A 427 -4.18 -24.84 -29.28
C THR A 427 -4.06 -26.22 -29.89
N ALA A 428 -5.00 -26.58 -30.77
CA ALA A 428 -5.19 -27.99 -31.10
C ALA A 428 -3.91 -28.49 -31.75
N MET A 429 -3.12 -29.26 -30.99
CA MET A 429 -1.86 -29.79 -31.46
C MET A 429 -2.17 -30.69 -32.65
N SER A 430 -1.47 -30.48 -33.76
CA SER A 430 -1.52 -31.43 -34.87
C SER A 430 -1.01 -32.80 -34.41
N ASP A 431 -1.40 -33.86 -35.11
CA ASP A 431 -0.94 -35.21 -34.78
C ASP A 431 0.59 -35.33 -34.86
N VAL A 432 1.22 -34.56 -35.77
CA VAL A 432 2.68 -34.48 -35.91
C VAL A 432 3.30 -33.83 -34.67
N GLU A 433 2.81 -32.67 -34.25
CA GLU A 433 3.30 -31.99 -33.05
C GLU A 433 3.11 -32.82 -31.78
N ARG A 434 2.01 -33.57 -31.70
CA ARG A 434 1.75 -34.50 -30.61
C ARG A 434 2.72 -35.68 -30.62
N ALA A 435 3.00 -36.25 -31.79
CA ALA A 435 3.98 -37.33 -31.92
C ALA A 435 5.39 -36.85 -31.54
N GLU A 436 5.82 -35.68 -32.01
CA GLU A 436 7.11 -35.07 -31.65
C GLU A 436 7.23 -34.79 -30.15
N ALA A 437 6.20 -34.21 -29.54
CA ALA A 437 6.19 -33.93 -28.11
C ALA A 437 6.20 -35.22 -27.27
N MET A 438 5.48 -36.25 -27.71
CA MET A 438 5.46 -37.56 -27.06
C MET A 438 6.80 -38.29 -27.19
N GLU A 439 7.47 -38.18 -28.34
CA GLU A 439 8.79 -38.75 -28.56
C GLU A 439 9.83 -38.08 -27.64
N LEU A 440 9.78 -36.76 -27.51
CA LEU A 440 10.60 -36.02 -26.56
C LEU A 440 10.29 -36.45 -25.11
N ALA A 441 9.01 -36.55 -24.74
CA ALA A 441 8.58 -36.91 -23.39
C ALA A 441 9.02 -38.33 -22.95
N LYS A 442 9.38 -39.20 -23.89
CA LYS A 442 9.86 -40.56 -23.64
C LYS A 442 11.38 -40.66 -23.53
N GLN A 443 12.14 -39.59 -23.78
CA GLN A 443 13.60 -39.61 -23.70
C GLN A 443 14.09 -39.69 -22.25
N PRO A 444 15.02 -40.61 -21.91
CA PRO A 444 15.51 -40.77 -20.53
C PRO A 444 16.32 -39.55 -20.03
N ASP A 445 16.93 -38.79 -20.94
CA ASP A 445 17.67 -37.55 -20.70
C ASP A 445 16.81 -36.29 -20.95
N LEU A 446 15.48 -36.41 -20.82
CA LEU A 446 14.51 -35.35 -21.13
C LEU A 446 14.86 -34.03 -20.45
N LEU A 447 15.12 -34.04 -19.14
CA LEU A 447 15.45 -32.81 -18.40
C LEU A 447 16.70 -32.15 -19.00
N ASP A 448 17.77 -32.92 -19.23
CA ASP A 448 19.04 -32.40 -19.77
C ASP A 448 18.88 -31.79 -21.17
N ARG A 449 18.04 -32.40 -22.02
CA ARG A 449 17.70 -31.84 -23.33
C ARG A 449 16.99 -30.49 -23.23
N VAL A 450 16.07 -30.34 -22.28
CA VAL A 450 15.40 -29.05 -22.03
C VAL A 450 16.42 -28.00 -21.57
N LEU A 451 17.37 -28.36 -20.70
CA LEU A 451 18.42 -27.43 -20.26
C LEU A 451 19.35 -27.01 -21.42
N ALA A 452 19.66 -27.95 -22.32
CA ALA A 452 20.44 -27.67 -23.52
C ALA A 452 19.72 -26.68 -24.44
N ASP A 453 18.41 -26.83 -24.65
CA ASP A 453 17.59 -25.88 -25.41
C ASP A 453 17.53 -24.50 -24.72
N LEU A 454 17.35 -24.48 -23.39
CA LEU A 454 17.34 -23.24 -22.60
C LEU A 454 18.65 -22.45 -22.73
N GLY A 455 19.80 -23.14 -22.72
CA GLY A 455 21.10 -22.50 -22.92
C GLY A 455 21.42 -22.16 -24.35
N GLY A 456 21.22 -23.11 -25.26
CA GLY A 456 21.60 -23.00 -26.67
C GLY A 456 20.69 -22.05 -27.45
N SER A 457 19.37 -22.26 -27.43
CA SER A 457 18.40 -21.49 -28.21
C SER A 457 17.90 -20.26 -27.45
N LEU A 458 17.53 -20.41 -26.17
CA LEU A 458 16.95 -19.29 -25.39
C LEU A 458 18.00 -18.37 -24.74
N GLY A 459 19.26 -18.78 -24.65
CA GLY A 459 20.37 -17.92 -24.23
C GLY A 459 20.57 -17.80 -22.73
N TRP A 460 19.99 -18.71 -21.95
CA TRP A 460 20.30 -18.83 -20.53
C TRP A 460 21.61 -19.62 -20.38
N VAL A 461 22.74 -18.94 -20.40
CA VAL A 461 24.07 -19.58 -20.40
C VAL A 461 24.42 -20.08 -19.00
N GLY A 462 24.98 -21.29 -18.87
CA GLY A 462 25.43 -21.83 -17.58
C GLY A 462 24.29 -22.09 -16.57
N GLU A 463 24.59 -22.02 -15.27
CA GLU A 463 23.62 -22.12 -14.17
C GLU A 463 22.71 -23.36 -14.21
N ASP A 464 23.27 -24.54 -14.48
CA ASP A 464 22.49 -25.76 -14.71
C ASP A 464 21.56 -26.12 -13.53
N SER A 465 22.01 -25.93 -12.29
CA SER A 465 21.18 -26.14 -11.10
C SER A 465 20.01 -25.16 -11.01
N ALA A 466 20.24 -23.88 -11.33
CA ALA A 466 19.19 -22.86 -11.37
C ALA A 466 18.16 -23.17 -12.46
N LYS A 467 18.60 -23.56 -13.66
CA LYS A 467 17.72 -23.99 -14.74
C LYS A 467 16.86 -25.18 -14.35
N ARG A 468 17.46 -26.22 -13.75
CA ARG A 468 16.74 -27.43 -13.30
C ARG A 468 15.68 -27.07 -12.26
N LEU A 469 16.06 -26.34 -11.20
CA LEU A 469 15.13 -25.94 -10.14
C LEU A 469 13.98 -25.09 -10.69
N THR A 470 14.28 -24.10 -11.53
CA THR A 470 13.28 -23.18 -12.08
C THR A 470 12.33 -23.89 -13.04
N PHE A 471 12.86 -24.78 -13.89
CA PHE A 471 12.02 -25.57 -14.80
C PHE A 471 11.14 -26.57 -14.04
N LEU A 472 11.69 -27.29 -13.06
CA LEU A 472 10.89 -28.20 -12.23
C LEU A 472 9.82 -27.45 -11.42
N ALA A 473 10.13 -26.24 -10.92
CA ALA A 473 9.14 -25.38 -10.28
C ALA A 473 8.02 -24.99 -11.24
N ALA A 474 8.34 -24.66 -12.51
CA ALA A 474 7.33 -24.40 -13.52
C ALA A 474 6.42 -25.62 -13.78
N ILE A 475 6.99 -26.83 -13.85
CA ILE A 475 6.23 -28.08 -14.02
C ILE A 475 5.36 -28.40 -12.80
N SER A 476 5.81 -28.02 -11.59
CA SER A 476 5.11 -28.31 -10.34
C SER A 476 3.70 -27.69 -10.24
N ARG A 477 3.34 -26.72 -11.10
CA ARG A 477 1.96 -26.18 -11.22
C ARG A 477 0.89 -27.27 -11.47
N ASN A 478 1.31 -28.40 -12.02
CA ASN A 478 0.47 -29.56 -12.29
C ASN A 478 0.32 -30.52 -11.09
N LEU A 479 0.96 -30.20 -9.96
CA LEU A 479 0.84 -30.91 -8.68
C LEU A 479 -0.05 -30.12 -7.71
N ASP A 480 -0.50 -30.79 -6.64
CA ASP A 480 -1.30 -30.16 -5.59
C ASP A 480 -0.47 -29.15 -4.76
N GLU A 481 0.84 -29.40 -4.60
CA GLU A 481 1.77 -28.55 -3.85
C GLU A 481 2.90 -27.99 -4.74
N PRO A 482 2.63 -26.93 -5.53
CA PRO A 482 3.61 -26.36 -6.45
C PRO A 482 4.75 -25.63 -5.74
N VAL A 483 5.96 -25.69 -6.28
CA VAL A 483 7.14 -24.96 -5.79
C VAL A 483 7.13 -23.53 -6.34
N TRP A 484 7.46 -22.56 -5.49
CA TRP A 484 7.59 -21.16 -5.89
C TRP A 484 9.06 -20.78 -5.89
N VAL A 485 9.49 -20.01 -6.89
CA VAL A 485 10.89 -19.64 -7.10
C VAL A 485 11.04 -18.13 -7.26
N ALA A 486 12.05 -17.58 -6.60
CA ALA A 486 12.53 -16.23 -6.84
C ALA A 486 13.98 -16.28 -7.32
N LEU A 487 14.23 -15.74 -8.51
CA LEU A 487 15.57 -15.56 -9.05
C LEU A 487 16.15 -14.25 -8.51
N THR A 488 17.26 -14.31 -7.78
CA THR A 488 17.89 -13.14 -7.17
C THR A 488 19.16 -12.77 -7.93
N ALA A 489 19.29 -11.50 -8.34
CA ALA A 489 20.47 -10.99 -9.04
C ALA A 489 20.86 -9.62 -8.48
N SER A 490 22.13 -9.23 -8.59
CA SER A 490 22.59 -7.89 -8.19
C SER A 490 22.15 -6.87 -9.25
N GLY A 491 20.96 -6.30 -9.06
CA GLY A 491 20.35 -5.32 -9.96
C GLY A 491 18.92 -5.69 -10.38
N HIS A 492 18.20 -4.73 -10.98
CA HIS A 492 16.77 -4.82 -11.33
C HIS A 492 16.40 -6.20 -11.92
N GLY A 493 15.52 -6.94 -11.23
CA GLY A 493 15.18 -8.34 -11.50
C GLY A 493 14.60 -8.62 -12.89
N GLU A 494 14.05 -7.59 -13.54
CA GLU A 494 13.41 -7.63 -14.87
C GLU A 494 14.34 -8.12 -16.01
N ARG A 495 15.66 -8.18 -15.78
CA ARG A 495 16.65 -8.64 -16.77
C ARG A 495 17.17 -10.05 -16.52
N CYS A 496 16.56 -10.80 -15.60
CA CYS A 496 16.99 -12.18 -15.35
C CYS A 496 16.65 -13.08 -16.56
N PRO A 497 17.66 -13.67 -17.24
CA PRO A 497 17.43 -14.46 -18.46
C PRO A 497 16.58 -15.70 -18.19
N GLY A 498 16.68 -16.27 -16.98
CA GLY A 498 15.88 -17.43 -16.59
C GLY A 498 14.38 -17.17 -16.54
N LEU A 499 13.98 -16.00 -16.07
CA LEU A 499 12.56 -15.59 -16.02
C LEU A 499 11.95 -15.57 -17.42
N ALA A 500 12.61 -14.87 -18.35
CA ALA A 500 12.16 -14.74 -19.74
C ALA A 500 12.19 -16.08 -20.49
N ALA A 501 13.21 -16.90 -20.27
CA ALA A 501 13.33 -18.21 -20.92
C ALA A 501 12.21 -19.16 -20.49
N ILE A 502 11.93 -19.26 -19.19
CA ILE A 502 10.85 -20.10 -18.66
C ILE A 502 9.48 -19.55 -19.07
N ALA A 503 9.31 -18.23 -19.07
CA ALA A 503 8.09 -17.60 -19.59
C ALA A 503 7.84 -18.04 -21.04
N ALA A 504 8.83 -17.91 -21.92
CA ALA A 504 8.72 -18.22 -23.34
C ALA A 504 8.30 -19.68 -23.61
N ILE A 505 8.92 -20.65 -22.92
CA ILE A 505 8.66 -22.08 -23.14
C ILE A 505 7.38 -22.58 -22.45
N THR A 506 6.81 -21.81 -21.52
CA THR A 506 5.54 -22.16 -20.87
C THR A 506 4.38 -21.88 -21.83
N PRO A 507 3.45 -22.83 -22.04
CA PRO A 507 2.29 -22.61 -22.90
C PRO A 507 1.54 -21.32 -22.53
N PRO A 508 1.19 -20.46 -23.49
CA PRO A 508 0.48 -19.21 -23.23
C PRO A 508 -0.83 -19.40 -22.44
N GLU A 509 -1.51 -20.53 -22.65
CA GLU A 509 -2.70 -20.90 -21.90
C GLU A 509 -2.40 -21.26 -20.45
N ASP A 510 -1.19 -21.71 -20.10
CA ASP A 510 -0.79 -22.15 -18.76
C ASP A 510 -0.04 -21.09 -17.96
N ARG A 511 0.18 -19.89 -18.51
CA ARG A 511 0.91 -18.82 -17.83
C ARG A 511 0.04 -17.57 -17.64
N VAL A 512 0.25 -16.90 -16.52
CA VAL A 512 -0.28 -15.56 -16.23
C VAL A 512 0.92 -14.67 -15.97
N HIS A 513 1.27 -13.83 -16.95
CA HIS A 513 2.41 -12.93 -16.86
C HIS A 513 1.93 -11.53 -16.51
N VAL A 514 2.41 -11.00 -15.39
CA VAL A 514 1.95 -9.74 -14.81
C VAL A 514 3.15 -8.83 -14.50
N SER A 515 3.13 -7.63 -15.08
CA SER A 515 4.13 -6.59 -14.82
C SER A 515 3.66 -5.57 -13.77
N LYS A 516 2.34 -5.47 -13.54
CA LYS A 516 1.74 -4.61 -12.52
C LYS A 516 0.55 -5.32 -11.89
N LEU A 517 0.54 -5.39 -10.55
CA LEU A 517 -0.51 -6.04 -9.79
C LEU A 517 -1.24 -5.02 -8.91
N SER A 518 -2.57 -4.95 -9.04
CA SER A 518 -3.41 -4.31 -8.02
C SER A 518 -3.71 -5.32 -6.91
N ASP A 519 -4.00 -4.83 -5.70
CA ASP A 519 -4.34 -5.68 -4.53
C ASP A 519 -5.53 -6.62 -4.80
N GLY A 520 -6.40 -6.27 -5.75
CA GLY A 520 -7.57 -7.05 -6.15
C GLY A 520 -7.32 -8.10 -7.25
N THR A 521 -6.16 -8.11 -7.91
CA THR A 521 -5.97 -8.80 -9.21
C THR A 521 -6.42 -10.27 -9.19
N PHE A 522 -6.00 -11.04 -8.18
CA PHE A 522 -6.35 -12.47 -8.11
C PHE A 522 -7.80 -12.75 -7.69
N TYR A 523 -8.49 -11.79 -7.07
CA TYR A 523 -9.88 -11.94 -6.64
C TYR A 523 -10.89 -11.77 -7.78
N TYR A 524 -10.46 -11.14 -8.88
CA TYR A 524 -11.28 -10.96 -10.09
C TYR A 524 -11.03 -12.02 -11.16
N ALA A 525 -10.10 -12.95 -10.93
CA ALA A 525 -9.85 -14.07 -11.83
C ALA A 525 -11.06 -15.00 -11.89
N ASP A 526 -11.25 -15.69 -13.03
CA ASP A 526 -12.25 -16.74 -13.14
C ASP A 526 -12.04 -17.80 -12.04
N PRO A 527 -13.11 -18.45 -11.52
CA PRO A 527 -13.00 -19.45 -10.45
C PRO A 527 -11.95 -20.56 -10.70
N ALA A 528 -11.77 -20.96 -11.96
CA ALA A 528 -10.75 -21.93 -12.39
C ALA A 528 -9.58 -21.28 -13.16
N GLY A 529 -9.55 -19.95 -13.28
CA GLY A 529 -8.61 -19.21 -14.12
C GLY A 529 -7.15 -19.33 -13.66
N LEU A 530 -6.93 -19.52 -12.36
CA LEU A 530 -5.59 -19.69 -11.78
C LEU A 530 -5.16 -21.15 -11.63
N ARG A 531 -6.06 -22.11 -11.86
CA ARG A 531 -5.77 -23.52 -11.67
C ARG A 531 -4.72 -24.02 -12.67
N HIS A 532 -3.66 -24.64 -12.17
CA HIS A 532 -2.52 -25.14 -12.95
C HIS A 532 -1.78 -24.06 -13.74
N LYS A 533 -1.84 -22.79 -13.30
CA LYS A 533 -1.10 -21.69 -13.93
C LYS A 533 0.26 -21.46 -13.29
N LEU A 534 1.21 -21.05 -14.13
CA LEU A 534 2.44 -20.40 -13.73
C LEU A 534 2.22 -18.88 -13.71
N VAL A 535 2.19 -18.28 -12.52
CA VAL A 535 2.15 -16.83 -12.36
C VAL A 535 3.57 -16.29 -12.41
N ILE A 536 3.84 -15.45 -13.40
CA ILE A 536 5.15 -14.86 -13.66
C ILE A 536 5.08 -13.38 -13.30
N ILE A 537 5.91 -12.96 -12.33
CA ILE A 537 5.96 -11.59 -11.83
C ILE A 537 7.36 -11.03 -12.12
N ASP A 538 7.44 -9.98 -12.95
CA ASP A 538 8.71 -9.46 -13.46
C ASP A 538 9.67 -9.01 -12.36
N ASP A 539 9.16 -8.36 -11.33
CA ASP A 539 9.92 -7.99 -10.14
C ASP A 539 9.12 -8.29 -8.86
N ALA A 540 9.72 -9.01 -7.92
CA ALA A 540 9.13 -9.24 -6.61
C ALA A 540 8.87 -7.94 -5.83
N SER A 541 9.58 -6.85 -6.14
CA SER A 541 9.34 -5.52 -5.56
C SER A 541 7.98 -4.92 -5.97
N ALA A 542 7.42 -5.35 -7.10
CA ALA A 542 6.10 -4.94 -7.58
C ALA A 542 4.95 -5.65 -6.84
N ILE A 543 5.27 -6.63 -5.98
CA ILE A 543 4.28 -7.33 -5.17
C ILE A 543 3.91 -6.44 -3.98
N SER A 544 2.70 -5.89 -4.00
CA SER A 544 2.14 -5.19 -2.86
C SER A 544 1.82 -6.16 -1.71
N THR A 545 1.69 -5.63 -0.49
CA THR A 545 1.30 -6.42 0.70
C THR A 545 -0.01 -7.18 0.51
N GLY A 546 -0.99 -6.60 -0.20
CA GLY A 546 -2.28 -7.23 -0.49
C GLY A 546 -2.13 -8.45 -1.40
N VAL A 547 -1.36 -8.30 -2.47
CA VAL A 547 -1.02 -9.39 -3.41
C VAL A 547 -0.23 -10.50 -2.69
N GLY A 548 0.80 -10.15 -1.91
CA GLY A 548 1.57 -11.11 -1.13
C GLY A 548 0.70 -11.89 -0.13
N THR A 549 -0.28 -11.23 0.48
CA THR A 549 -1.27 -11.90 1.35
C THR A 549 -2.14 -12.88 0.57
N ALA A 550 -2.68 -12.47 -0.58
CA ALA A 550 -3.50 -13.34 -1.43
C ALA A 550 -2.72 -14.58 -1.89
N LEU A 551 -1.49 -14.40 -2.35
CA LEU A 551 -0.59 -15.49 -2.71
C LEU A 551 -0.38 -16.46 -1.54
N ARG A 552 -0.03 -15.96 -0.35
CA ARG A 552 0.13 -16.81 0.83
C ARG A 552 -1.13 -17.61 1.18
N VAL A 553 -2.31 -17.02 1.02
CA VAL A 553 -3.60 -17.72 1.21
C VAL A 553 -3.79 -18.80 0.14
N LEU A 554 -3.54 -18.50 -1.14
CA LEU A 554 -3.56 -19.51 -2.21
C LEU A 554 -2.62 -20.67 -1.92
N LYS A 555 -1.40 -20.40 -1.48
CA LYS A 555 -0.39 -21.44 -1.17
C LYS A 555 -0.82 -22.35 -0.02
N ARG A 556 -1.50 -21.83 1.00
CA ARG A 556 -1.90 -22.58 2.20
C ARG A 556 -3.27 -23.23 2.11
N ARG A 557 -4.25 -22.53 1.56
CA ARG A 557 -5.65 -22.99 1.47
C ARG A 557 -5.95 -23.64 0.11
N GLY A 558 -5.23 -23.28 -0.94
CA GLY A 558 -5.53 -23.70 -2.30
C GLY A 558 -6.66 -22.91 -2.97
N ALA A 559 -7.24 -21.91 -2.29
CA ALA A 559 -8.31 -21.07 -2.84
C ALA A 559 -8.40 -19.69 -2.17
N LEU A 560 -8.83 -18.69 -2.94
CA LEU A 560 -9.20 -17.33 -2.49
C LEU A 560 -10.71 -17.19 -2.50
N SER A 561 -11.27 -16.52 -1.50
CA SER A 561 -12.69 -16.19 -1.46
C SER A 561 -12.86 -14.69 -1.26
N ALA A 562 -13.69 -14.07 -2.08
CA ALA A 562 -14.07 -12.67 -1.92
C ALA A 562 -15.58 -12.45 -2.19
N PRO A 563 -16.22 -11.52 -1.46
CA PRO A 563 -17.58 -11.10 -1.76
C PRO A 563 -17.61 -10.27 -3.04
N ARG A 564 -18.54 -10.57 -3.95
CA ARG A 564 -18.88 -9.77 -5.12
C ARG A 564 -20.34 -9.35 -5.01
N VAL A 565 -20.58 -8.07 -5.25
CA VAL A 565 -21.94 -7.53 -5.28
C VAL A 565 -22.49 -7.73 -6.69
N GLU A 566 -23.46 -8.61 -6.83
CA GLU A 566 -24.18 -8.83 -8.08
C GLU A 566 -25.54 -8.13 -7.99
N ARG A 567 -25.87 -7.37 -9.03
CA ARG A 567 -27.18 -6.74 -9.17
C ARG A 567 -28.00 -7.56 -10.15
N ASP A 568 -29.16 -8.04 -9.72
CA ASP A 568 -30.08 -8.75 -10.59
C ASP A 568 -30.55 -7.81 -11.70
N PRO A 569 -30.23 -8.06 -12.98
CA PRO A 569 -30.56 -7.15 -14.08
C PRO A 569 -32.07 -7.07 -14.35
N VAL A 570 -32.86 -8.03 -13.85
CA VAL A 570 -34.32 -8.09 -14.05
C VAL A 570 -35.07 -7.52 -12.84
N ARG A 571 -34.63 -7.83 -11.62
CA ARG A 571 -35.30 -7.38 -10.38
C ARG A 571 -34.70 -6.14 -9.73
N GLY A 572 -33.48 -5.77 -10.09
CA GLY A 572 -32.75 -4.64 -9.49
C GLY A 572 -32.22 -4.89 -8.07
N ASP A 573 -32.50 -6.07 -7.49
CA ASP A 573 -32.04 -6.49 -6.18
C ASP A 573 -30.52 -6.65 -6.16
N VAL A 574 -29.90 -6.14 -5.09
CA VAL A 574 -28.47 -6.27 -4.83
C VAL A 574 -28.23 -7.51 -3.96
N ARG A 575 -27.46 -8.48 -4.45
CA ARG A 575 -27.09 -9.68 -3.72
C ARG A 575 -25.58 -9.81 -3.65
N THR A 576 -25.06 -10.07 -2.46
CA THR A 576 -23.64 -10.39 -2.27
C THR A 576 -23.44 -11.89 -2.49
N THR A 577 -22.75 -12.26 -3.57
CA THR A 577 -22.27 -13.63 -3.82
C THR A 577 -20.81 -13.74 -3.40
N PHE A 578 -20.36 -14.93 -3.01
CA PHE A 578 -18.94 -15.17 -2.74
C PHE A 578 -18.35 -15.91 -3.93
N ILE A 579 -17.34 -15.33 -4.58
CA ILE A 579 -16.58 -16.00 -5.62
C ILE A 579 -15.38 -16.67 -4.97
N GLU A 580 -15.14 -17.93 -5.33
CA GLU A 580 -13.97 -18.69 -4.95
C GLU A 580 -13.06 -18.94 -6.17
N VAL A 581 -11.80 -18.52 -6.07
CA VAL A 581 -10.78 -18.71 -7.10
C VAL A 581 -9.81 -19.79 -6.63
N HIS A 582 -9.67 -20.85 -7.40
CA HIS A 582 -8.91 -22.04 -7.02
C HIS A 582 -7.51 -22.08 -7.63
N GLY A 583 -6.54 -22.54 -6.83
CA GLY A 583 -5.26 -23.05 -7.30
C GLY A 583 -5.33 -24.53 -7.72
N PRO A 584 -4.18 -25.23 -7.84
CA PRO A 584 -2.83 -24.82 -7.46
C PRO A 584 -2.19 -23.83 -8.45
N VAL A 585 -1.31 -22.97 -7.94
CA VAL A 585 -0.56 -21.95 -8.68
C VAL A 585 0.93 -22.08 -8.37
N ALA A 586 1.77 -22.18 -9.40
CA ALA A 586 3.21 -21.98 -9.24
C ALA A 586 3.54 -20.50 -9.45
N VAL A 587 4.48 -19.97 -8.68
CA VAL A 587 4.95 -18.58 -8.81
C VAL A 587 6.41 -18.57 -9.22
N LEU A 588 6.72 -17.79 -10.25
CA LEU A 588 8.08 -17.49 -10.66
C LEU A 588 8.26 -15.98 -10.69
N THR A 589 9.27 -15.48 -9.99
CA THR A 589 9.59 -14.06 -9.98
C THR A 589 11.10 -13.83 -10.01
N ALA A 590 11.52 -12.62 -10.34
CA ALA A 590 12.90 -12.18 -10.20
C ALA A 590 12.97 -10.98 -9.25
N THR A 591 14.11 -10.74 -8.61
CA THR A 591 14.29 -9.55 -7.78
C THR A 591 15.74 -9.13 -7.67
N GLY A 592 15.94 -7.82 -7.57
CA GLY A 592 17.24 -7.21 -7.27
C GLY A 592 17.55 -7.10 -5.78
N GLY A 593 16.61 -7.49 -4.91
CA GLY A 593 16.69 -7.29 -3.46
C GLY A 593 16.07 -8.46 -2.68
N THR A 594 15.59 -8.20 -1.47
CA THR A 594 14.96 -9.23 -0.64
C THR A 594 13.50 -9.43 -1.03
N VAL A 595 13.07 -10.69 -1.17
CA VAL A 595 11.66 -11.05 -1.31
C VAL A 595 10.88 -10.57 -0.09
N ASP A 596 9.59 -10.22 -0.27
CA ASP A 596 8.70 -9.84 0.83
C ASP A 596 8.79 -10.86 1.99
N PRO A 597 9.00 -10.43 3.25
CA PRO A 597 9.11 -11.32 4.41
C PRO A 597 7.94 -12.29 4.61
N GLN A 598 6.75 -11.97 4.10
CA GLN A 598 5.58 -12.85 4.13
C GLN A 598 5.65 -13.97 3.10
N LEU A 599 6.32 -13.73 1.97
CA LEU A 599 6.48 -14.68 0.87
C LEU A 599 7.76 -15.49 0.99
N GLN A 600 8.83 -14.91 1.54
CA GLN A 600 10.13 -15.55 1.74
C GLN A 600 10.06 -16.97 2.34
N PRO A 601 9.20 -17.27 3.35
CA PRO A 601 9.02 -18.63 3.87
C PRO A 601 8.53 -19.68 2.86
N HIS A 602 7.92 -19.23 1.77
CA HIS A 602 7.19 -20.05 0.79
C HIS A 602 7.89 -20.11 -0.57
N VAL A 603 8.99 -19.37 -0.75
CA VAL A 603 9.70 -19.20 -2.01
C VAL A 603 11.11 -19.75 -1.89
N VAL A 604 11.52 -20.53 -2.89
CA VAL A 604 12.89 -20.99 -3.07
C VAL A 604 13.67 -19.88 -3.78
N GLU A 605 14.49 -19.17 -3.02
CA GLU A 605 15.41 -18.18 -3.58
C GLU A 605 16.58 -18.90 -4.27
N ILE A 606 16.89 -18.48 -5.50
CA ILE A 606 17.99 -18.97 -6.33
C ILE A 606 18.82 -17.77 -6.76
N ALA A 607 20.06 -17.71 -6.28
CA ALA A 607 20.99 -16.63 -6.64
C ALA A 607 21.58 -16.86 -8.03
N ALA A 608 21.66 -15.78 -8.82
CA ALA A 608 22.35 -15.76 -10.08
C ALA A 608 23.87 -15.91 -9.88
N ASP A 609 24.51 -16.65 -10.78
CA ASP A 609 25.97 -16.81 -10.81
C ASP A 609 26.63 -15.57 -11.40
N GLU A 610 27.09 -14.67 -10.53
CA GLU A 610 27.79 -13.44 -10.91
C GLU A 610 29.32 -13.60 -10.89
N SER A 611 29.83 -14.84 -10.87
CA SER A 611 31.28 -15.08 -10.90
C SER A 611 31.90 -14.50 -12.18
N PRO A 612 33.14 -13.96 -12.12
CA PRO A 612 33.83 -13.45 -13.30
C PRO A 612 33.92 -14.47 -14.45
N GLU A 613 34.12 -15.75 -14.11
CA GLU A 613 34.17 -16.86 -15.06
C GLU A 613 32.82 -17.07 -15.75
N HIS A 614 31.72 -16.99 -15.00
CA HIS A 614 30.38 -17.08 -15.54
C HIS A 614 30.06 -15.88 -16.45
N VAL A 615 30.31 -14.66 -15.96
CA VAL A 615 30.08 -13.42 -16.70
C VAL A 615 30.86 -13.40 -18.02
N ALA A 616 32.10 -13.90 -18.03
CA ALA A 616 32.89 -14.06 -19.25
C ALA A 616 32.24 -15.03 -20.25
N ARG A 617 31.68 -16.16 -19.79
CA ARG A 617 30.93 -17.10 -20.65
C ARG A 617 29.67 -16.47 -21.22
N VAL A 618 28.93 -15.70 -20.42
CA VAL A 618 27.75 -14.95 -20.89
C VAL A 618 28.13 -13.95 -21.98
N TYR A 619 29.20 -13.17 -21.79
CA TYR A 619 29.68 -12.24 -22.81
C TYR A 619 30.15 -12.94 -24.09
N ALA A 620 30.86 -14.06 -23.97
CA ALA A 620 31.30 -14.85 -25.11
C ALA A 620 30.10 -15.33 -25.96
N GLU A 621 29.06 -15.86 -25.33
CA GLU A 621 27.85 -16.29 -26.04
C GLU A 621 27.09 -15.10 -26.63
N ARG A 622 26.99 -13.98 -25.91
CA ARG A 622 26.37 -12.76 -26.44
C ARG A 622 27.10 -12.24 -27.67
N HIS A 623 28.43 -12.20 -27.67
CA HIS A 623 29.23 -11.85 -28.83
C HIS A 623 29.01 -12.83 -29.99
N ARG A 624 28.96 -14.14 -29.70
CA ARG A 624 28.66 -15.16 -30.71
C ARG A 624 27.31 -14.90 -31.39
N ARG A 625 26.25 -14.63 -30.61
CA ARG A 625 24.90 -14.33 -31.11
C ARG A 625 24.80 -13.02 -31.88
N LEU A 626 25.59 -12.01 -31.52
CA LEU A 626 25.66 -10.75 -32.27
C LEU A 626 26.39 -10.93 -33.61
N ALA A 627 27.46 -11.74 -33.64
CA ALA A 627 28.21 -12.03 -34.84
C ALA A 627 27.45 -12.98 -35.79
N GLN A 628 26.69 -13.92 -35.24
CA GLN A 628 25.87 -14.90 -35.96
C GLN A 628 24.50 -14.98 -35.30
N PRO A 629 23.53 -14.16 -35.75
CA PRO A 629 22.17 -14.18 -35.22
C PRO A 629 21.57 -15.58 -35.38
N SER A 630 20.98 -16.10 -34.29
CA SER A 630 20.23 -17.36 -34.34
C SER A 630 19.07 -17.26 -35.33
N ASP A 631 18.81 -18.35 -36.06
CA ASP A 631 17.62 -18.43 -36.91
C ASP A 631 16.37 -18.30 -36.03
N GLN A 632 15.63 -17.20 -36.20
CA GLN A 632 14.41 -16.94 -35.44
C GLN A 632 13.38 -18.06 -35.65
N GLY A 633 13.36 -18.69 -36.84
CA GLY A 633 12.49 -19.82 -37.11
C GLY A 633 12.86 -21.08 -36.33
N GLU A 634 14.15 -21.28 -36.04
CA GLU A 634 14.62 -22.38 -35.20
C GLU A 634 14.30 -22.14 -33.72
N VAL A 635 14.52 -20.92 -33.22
CA VAL A 635 14.17 -20.55 -31.84
C VAL A 635 12.67 -20.73 -31.59
N GLU A 636 11.82 -20.25 -32.49
CA GLU A 636 10.37 -20.41 -32.39
C GLU A 636 9.96 -21.90 -32.44
N ARG A 637 10.63 -22.72 -33.27
CA ARG A 637 10.40 -24.16 -33.34
C ARG A 637 10.74 -24.85 -32.01
N VAL A 638 11.86 -24.49 -31.39
CA VAL A 638 12.27 -25.01 -30.07
C VAL A 638 11.26 -24.59 -29.00
N ILE A 639 10.86 -23.32 -28.96
CA ILE A 639 9.85 -22.82 -28.03
C ILE A 639 8.55 -23.61 -28.19
N LYS A 640 8.05 -23.76 -29.43
CA LYS A 640 6.81 -24.49 -29.71
C LYS A 640 6.90 -25.96 -29.30
N ARG A 641 8.03 -26.62 -29.56
CA ARG A 641 8.30 -28.01 -29.14
C ARG A 641 8.24 -28.15 -27.61
N LEU A 642 8.85 -27.23 -26.87
CA LEU A 642 8.87 -27.25 -25.41
C LEU A 642 7.51 -26.89 -24.79
N GLN A 643 6.73 -25.99 -25.42
CA GLN A 643 5.34 -25.75 -25.01
C GLN A 643 4.49 -27.01 -25.25
N ASN A 644 4.65 -27.67 -26.40
CA ASN A 644 3.94 -28.91 -26.72
C ASN A 644 4.32 -30.08 -25.79
N LEU A 645 5.59 -30.17 -25.39
CA LEU A 645 6.04 -31.09 -24.35
C LEU A 645 5.24 -30.89 -23.05
N GLN A 646 5.06 -29.64 -22.62
CA GLN A 646 4.28 -29.35 -21.43
C GLN A 646 2.79 -29.68 -21.59
N ARG A 647 2.22 -29.51 -22.79
CA ARG A 647 0.82 -29.88 -23.08
C ARG A 647 0.56 -31.38 -23.02
N VAL A 648 1.55 -32.21 -23.39
CA VAL A 648 1.45 -33.68 -23.26
C VAL A 648 1.71 -34.17 -21.82
N ILE A 649 2.27 -33.31 -20.97
CA ILE A 649 2.39 -33.55 -19.53
C ILE A 649 1.07 -33.13 -18.86
N GLY A 650 0.36 -34.11 -18.32
CA GLY A 650 -0.96 -33.89 -17.72
C GLY A 650 -0.86 -33.76 -16.20
N PRO A 651 -1.81 -33.06 -15.55
CA PRO A 651 -1.89 -33.04 -14.10
C PRO A 651 -2.18 -34.45 -13.58
N ARG A 652 -1.26 -34.98 -12.76
CA ARG A 652 -1.39 -36.30 -12.11
C ARG A 652 -0.82 -36.24 -10.70
N ARG A 653 -1.41 -37.03 -9.81
CA ARG A 653 -0.84 -37.26 -8.48
C ARG A 653 0.45 -38.08 -8.60
N VAL A 654 1.37 -37.83 -7.68
CA VAL A 654 2.63 -38.57 -7.59
C VAL A 654 2.71 -39.24 -6.23
N THR A 655 3.06 -40.52 -6.21
CA THR A 655 3.31 -41.29 -5.00
C THR A 655 4.81 -41.48 -4.83
N ILE A 656 5.34 -41.11 -3.66
CA ILE A 656 6.76 -41.27 -3.31
C ILE A 656 6.87 -42.47 -2.35
N PRO A 657 7.17 -43.69 -2.84
CA PRO A 657 7.08 -44.92 -2.03
C PRO A 657 8.15 -45.00 -0.93
N PHE A 658 9.26 -44.26 -1.08
CA PHE A 658 10.38 -44.25 -0.16
C PHE A 658 10.39 -43.00 0.75
N ALA A 659 9.28 -42.25 0.84
CA ALA A 659 9.23 -40.99 1.58
C ALA A 659 9.67 -41.13 3.05
N GLU A 660 9.34 -42.24 3.72
CA GLU A 660 9.74 -42.53 5.11
C GLU A 660 11.27 -42.70 5.29
N GLY A 661 11.99 -43.00 4.20
CA GLY A 661 13.43 -43.18 4.20
C GLY A 661 14.23 -41.89 3.99
N ILE A 662 13.58 -40.74 3.77
CA ILE A 662 14.27 -39.47 3.54
C ILE A 662 14.78 -38.90 4.87
N GLU A 663 16.10 -38.64 4.93
CA GLU A 663 16.82 -38.12 6.10
C GLU A 663 17.54 -36.81 5.76
N GLY A 664 18.10 -36.14 6.77
CA GLY A 664 18.84 -34.87 6.60
C GLY A 664 18.03 -33.61 6.91
N PHE A 665 16.96 -33.75 7.70
CA PHE A 665 16.11 -32.67 8.18
C PHE A 665 16.01 -32.70 9.71
N GLY A 666 16.23 -31.55 10.35
CA GLY A 666 16.05 -31.35 11.78
C GLY A 666 14.59 -31.09 12.19
N ALA A 667 14.39 -30.61 13.42
CA ALA A 667 13.07 -30.30 13.98
C ALA A 667 12.59 -28.86 13.71
N SER A 668 13.38 -28.04 12.99
CA SER A 668 13.05 -26.63 12.81
C SER A 668 11.92 -26.41 11.80
N ALA A 669 11.28 -25.23 11.87
CA ALA A 669 10.29 -24.84 10.86
C ALA A 669 10.91 -24.67 9.46
N ARG A 670 12.21 -24.37 9.37
CA ARG A 670 12.97 -24.30 8.12
C ARG A 670 13.13 -25.71 7.55
N ASP A 671 13.58 -26.67 8.35
CA ASP A 671 13.78 -28.06 7.94
C ASP A 671 12.49 -28.68 7.39
N ARG A 672 11.35 -28.41 8.04
CA ARG A 672 10.04 -28.89 7.58
C ARG A 672 9.69 -28.35 6.18
N ARG A 673 9.92 -27.06 5.93
CA ARG A 673 9.65 -26.41 4.63
C ARG A 673 10.60 -26.91 3.55
N GLU A 674 11.86 -27.14 3.89
CA GLU A 674 12.84 -27.70 2.96
C GLU A 674 12.49 -29.16 2.63
N HIS A 675 11.96 -29.93 3.58
CA HIS A 675 11.45 -31.27 3.35
C HIS A 675 10.21 -31.27 2.43
N GLU A 676 9.25 -30.37 2.68
CA GLU A 676 8.09 -30.15 1.78
C GLU A 676 8.55 -29.78 0.35
N THR A 677 9.50 -28.85 0.25
CA THR A 677 10.08 -28.43 -1.04
C THR A 677 10.76 -29.60 -1.76
N LEU A 678 11.55 -30.40 -1.04
CA LEU A 678 12.18 -31.60 -1.59
C LEU A 678 11.11 -32.57 -2.13
N ALA A 679 10.07 -32.87 -1.35
CA ALA A 679 9.00 -33.75 -1.78
C ALA A 679 8.30 -33.25 -3.06
N SER A 680 8.00 -31.95 -3.14
CA SER A 680 7.43 -31.34 -4.34
C SER A 680 8.39 -31.40 -5.54
N LEU A 681 9.70 -31.26 -5.34
CA LEU A 681 10.70 -31.38 -6.42
C LEU A 681 10.82 -32.82 -6.94
N ILE A 682 10.83 -33.81 -6.04
CA ILE A 682 10.79 -35.24 -6.41
C ILE A 682 9.54 -35.51 -7.24
N ALA A 683 8.38 -35.01 -6.77
CA ALA A 683 7.13 -35.16 -7.48
C ALA A 683 7.14 -34.45 -8.85
N ALA A 684 7.72 -33.26 -8.96
CA ALA A 684 7.82 -32.53 -10.22
C ALA A 684 8.71 -33.26 -11.23
N HIS A 685 9.83 -33.83 -10.78
CA HIS A 685 10.72 -34.62 -11.62
C HIS A 685 10.06 -35.92 -12.11
N ALA A 686 9.36 -36.64 -11.23
CA ALA A 686 8.60 -37.82 -11.60
C ALA A 686 7.44 -37.49 -12.55
N LEU A 687 6.76 -36.36 -12.35
CA LEU A 687 5.68 -35.89 -13.21
C LEU A 687 6.19 -35.49 -14.60
N LEU A 688 7.34 -34.82 -14.69
CA LEU A 688 8.00 -34.53 -15.96
C LEU A 688 8.24 -35.82 -16.76
N HIS A 689 8.63 -36.89 -16.08
CA HIS A 689 8.86 -38.22 -16.65
C HIS A 689 7.63 -39.13 -16.62
N GLN A 690 6.40 -38.61 -16.48
CA GLN A 690 5.20 -39.45 -16.29
C GLN A 690 4.97 -40.50 -17.39
N HIS A 691 5.48 -40.28 -18.61
CA HIS A 691 5.37 -41.21 -19.74
C HIS A 691 6.45 -42.31 -19.74
N GLN A 692 7.37 -42.25 -18.77
CA GLN A 692 8.46 -43.20 -18.54
C GLN A 692 8.34 -43.89 -17.18
N ARG A 693 7.38 -43.46 -16.35
CA ARG A 693 7.18 -43.93 -14.98
C ARG A 693 5.96 -44.86 -14.92
N GLN A 694 5.97 -45.75 -13.94
CA GLN A 694 4.81 -46.60 -13.68
C GLN A 694 3.66 -45.75 -13.11
N VAL A 695 2.45 -46.09 -13.54
CA VAL A 695 1.22 -45.48 -13.02
C VAL A 695 0.48 -46.54 -12.21
N ILE A 696 0.44 -46.37 -10.88
CA ILE A 696 -0.22 -47.28 -9.95
C ILE A 696 -1.42 -46.54 -9.35
N ALA A 697 -2.61 -47.13 -9.44
CA ALA A 697 -3.86 -46.55 -8.94
C ALA A 697 -4.13 -45.10 -9.43
N GLY A 698 -3.70 -44.77 -10.65
CA GLY A 698 -3.86 -43.45 -11.25
C GLY A 698 -2.81 -42.41 -10.86
N SER A 699 -1.87 -42.76 -9.97
CA SER A 699 -0.75 -41.91 -9.57
C SER A 699 0.55 -42.35 -10.23
N VAL A 700 1.40 -41.40 -10.62
CA VAL A 700 2.76 -41.67 -11.10
C VAL A 700 3.62 -42.06 -9.91
N THR A 701 4.38 -43.15 -10.01
CA THR A 701 5.28 -43.59 -8.92
C THR A 701 6.67 -43.00 -9.10
N ALA A 702 7.15 -42.25 -8.10
CA ALA A 702 8.49 -41.70 -8.09
C ALA A 702 9.54 -42.81 -7.84
N THR A 703 10.71 -42.63 -8.44
CA THR A 703 11.88 -43.52 -8.40
C THR A 703 13.01 -42.90 -7.59
N VAL A 704 14.03 -43.70 -7.27
CA VAL A 704 15.21 -43.22 -6.55
C VAL A 704 15.99 -42.18 -7.38
N ASP A 705 15.96 -42.27 -8.70
CA ASP A 705 16.59 -41.28 -9.57
C ASP A 705 15.94 -39.89 -9.41
N ASP A 706 14.62 -39.85 -9.26
CA ASP A 706 13.88 -38.60 -9.01
C ASP A 706 14.31 -37.99 -7.65
N PHE A 707 14.58 -38.83 -6.64
CA PHE A 707 15.16 -38.41 -5.37
C PHE A 707 16.58 -37.88 -5.52
N ILE A 708 17.47 -38.59 -6.23
CA ILE A 708 18.86 -38.19 -6.40
C ILE A 708 18.93 -36.81 -7.06
N VAL A 709 18.16 -36.57 -8.13
CA VAL A 709 18.14 -35.27 -8.80
C VAL A 709 17.67 -34.17 -7.85
N ALA A 710 16.54 -34.37 -7.17
CA ALA A 710 15.99 -33.37 -6.25
C ALA A 710 16.91 -33.10 -5.04
N ALA A 711 17.50 -34.15 -4.46
CA ALA A 711 18.40 -34.06 -3.32
C ALA A 711 19.71 -33.35 -3.70
N THR A 712 20.27 -33.64 -4.89
CA THR A 712 21.45 -32.93 -5.41
C THR A 712 21.18 -31.44 -5.54
N LEU A 713 20.06 -31.04 -6.16
CA LEU A 713 19.70 -29.63 -6.31
C LEU A 713 19.51 -28.92 -4.97
N MET A 714 18.85 -29.58 -4.02
CA MET A 714 18.65 -29.03 -2.68
C MET A 714 19.94 -28.95 -1.87
N ASN A 715 20.83 -29.95 -1.99
CA ASN A 715 22.13 -29.95 -1.33
C ASN A 715 23.08 -28.91 -1.93
N GLU A 716 23.06 -28.70 -3.26
CA GLU A 716 23.81 -27.63 -3.93
C GLU A 716 23.32 -26.25 -3.50
N ARG A 717 21.99 -26.05 -3.46
CA ARG A 717 21.39 -24.82 -2.92
C ARG A 717 21.79 -24.61 -1.47
N ARG A 718 21.66 -25.64 -0.63
CA ARG A 718 22.14 -25.62 0.75
C ARG A 718 23.61 -25.25 0.78
N ALA A 719 24.48 -25.83 -0.03
CA ALA A 719 25.90 -25.51 -0.07
C ALA A 719 26.19 -24.05 -0.45
N ILE A 720 25.43 -23.48 -1.41
CA ILE A 720 25.51 -22.06 -1.77
C ILE A 720 25.07 -21.17 -0.58
N ASP A 721 24.00 -21.56 0.11
CA ASP A 721 23.53 -20.94 1.36
C ASP A 721 24.43 -21.24 2.58
N HIS A 722 25.39 -22.16 2.46
CA HIS A 722 26.10 -22.77 3.59
C HIS A 722 27.62 -22.68 3.49
N GLY A 723 28.11 -21.47 3.75
CA GLY A 723 29.16 -21.32 4.76
C GLY A 723 28.69 -21.61 6.20
N GLY A 724 27.47 -22.18 6.40
CA GLY A 724 26.79 -22.33 7.69
C GLY A 724 26.24 -21.01 8.25
N ILE A 725 26.14 -19.99 7.39
CA ILE A 725 25.87 -18.60 7.74
C ILE A 725 24.89 -18.06 6.69
N GLY A 726 23.81 -17.38 7.09
CA GLY A 726 22.82 -16.80 6.19
C GLY A 726 23.39 -15.80 5.18
N TRP A 727 22.69 -15.58 4.06
CA TRP A 727 23.16 -14.78 2.92
C TRP A 727 23.72 -13.41 3.31
N HIS A 728 23.04 -12.69 4.22
CA HIS A 728 23.48 -11.39 4.72
C HIS A 728 24.83 -11.48 5.44
N ALA A 729 24.96 -12.47 6.31
CA ALA A 729 26.15 -12.71 7.11
C ALA A 729 27.32 -13.24 6.26
N GLN A 730 27.06 -14.06 5.24
CA GLN A 730 28.06 -14.53 4.29
C GLN A 730 28.61 -13.38 3.43
N ARG A 731 27.75 -12.56 2.82
CA ARG A 731 28.22 -11.42 2.01
C ARG A 731 28.99 -10.40 2.85
N LEU A 732 28.59 -10.17 4.10
CA LEU A 732 29.35 -9.32 5.03
C LEU A 732 30.72 -9.90 5.35
N LEU A 733 30.77 -11.19 5.70
CA LEU A 733 32.02 -11.88 6.03
C LEU A 733 32.98 -11.87 4.84
N THR A 734 32.49 -12.12 3.62
CA THR A 734 33.28 -12.01 2.38
C THR A 734 33.78 -10.58 2.15
N ALA A 735 32.91 -9.58 2.24
CA ALA A 735 33.29 -8.18 1.99
C ALA A 735 34.36 -7.69 2.98
N VAL A 736 34.21 -8.00 4.27
CA VAL A 736 35.17 -7.62 5.32
C VAL A 736 36.49 -8.39 5.18
N SER A 737 36.43 -9.70 4.88
CA SER A 737 37.61 -10.54 4.68
C SER A 737 38.41 -10.13 3.45
N SER A 738 37.73 -9.83 2.33
CA SER A 738 38.36 -9.35 1.10
C SER A 738 38.97 -7.96 1.25
N ALA A 739 38.39 -7.11 2.12
CA ALA A 739 38.97 -5.81 2.47
C ALA A 739 40.17 -5.92 3.44
N GLY A 740 40.41 -7.10 4.04
CA GLY A 740 41.50 -7.32 4.97
C GLY A 740 41.36 -6.56 6.29
N ILE A 741 40.14 -6.21 6.69
CA ILE A 741 39.88 -5.39 7.88
C ILE A 741 39.56 -6.30 9.07
N ALA A 742 40.38 -6.21 10.13
CA ALA A 742 40.20 -7.00 11.35
C ALA A 742 39.11 -6.41 12.27
N ASP A 743 39.08 -5.08 12.37
CA ASP A 743 38.13 -4.32 13.19
C ASP A 743 37.34 -3.35 12.31
N PHE A 744 36.01 -3.42 12.34
CA PHE A 744 35.15 -2.63 11.47
C PHE A 744 33.95 -2.05 12.22
N SER A 745 33.49 -0.89 11.77
CA SER A 745 32.29 -0.21 12.27
C SER A 745 31.12 -0.32 11.28
N MET A 746 29.92 0.10 11.71
CA MET A 746 28.77 0.22 10.80
C MET A 746 29.03 1.18 9.63
N GLU A 747 29.89 2.18 9.81
CA GLU A 747 30.25 3.14 8.76
C GLU A 747 31.16 2.50 7.70
N ASP A 748 32.09 1.65 8.13
CA ASP A 748 32.97 0.90 7.23
C ASP A 748 32.18 -0.13 6.41
N LEU A 749 31.21 -0.80 7.02
CA LEU A 749 30.30 -1.71 6.31
C LEU A 749 29.46 -0.98 5.26
N ASN A 750 28.97 0.21 5.57
CA ASN A 750 28.21 1.03 4.62
C ASN A 750 29.08 1.51 3.45
N ARG A 751 30.39 1.65 3.66
CA ARG A 751 31.37 1.97 2.60
C ARG A 751 31.70 0.76 1.73
N LEU A 752 31.81 -0.44 2.33
CA LEU A 752 32.12 -1.69 1.61
C LEU A 752 30.92 -2.24 0.82
N LEU A 753 29.71 -2.06 1.33
CA LEU A 753 28.47 -2.52 0.71
C LEU A 753 27.46 -1.36 0.57
N PRO A 754 27.73 -0.39 -0.32
CA PRO A 754 26.84 0.74 -0.54
C PRO A 754 25.51 0.25 -1.15
N GLY A 755 24.39 0.55 -0.49
CA GLY A 755 23.04 0.14 -0.91
C GLY A 755 22.35 -0.85 0.03
N TRP A 756 23.07 -1.39 1.02
CA TRP A 756 22.48 -2.24 2.05
C TRP A 756 21.70 -1.45 3.09
N THR A 757 20.55 -1.98 3.51
CA THR A 757 19.73 -1.36 4.57
C THR A 757 20.32 -1.67 5.96
N ARG A 758 20.02 -0.81 6.93
CA ARG A 758 20.41 -1.02 8.34
C ARG A 758 19.89 -2.36 8.91
N HIS A 759 18.77 -2.85 8.40
CA HIS A 759 18.21 -4.13 8.78
C HIS A 759 19.05 -5.31 8.24
N ALA A 760 19.43 -5.28 6.96
CA ALA A 760 20.30 -6.28 6.34
C ALA A 760 21.67 -6.38 7.05
N PHE A 761 22.26 -5.23 7.40
CA PHE A 761 23.50 -5.20 8.18
C PHE A 761 23.34 -5.82 9.56
N ARG A 762 22.26 -5.49 10.29
CA ARG A 762 22.02 -6.05 11.63
C ARG A 762 21.75 -7.54 11.60
N ALA A 763 20.91 -8.01 10.67
CA ALA A 763 20.60 -9.43 10.52
C ALA A 763 21.88 -10.25 10.29
N GLY A 764 22.78 -9.77 9.43
CA GLY A 764 24.04 -10.45 9.17
C GLY A 764 25.04 -10.36 10.33
N ILE A 765 25.18 -9.20 10.99
CA ILE A 765 26.06 -9.06 12.16
C ILE A 765 25.57 -9.90 13.33
N ASP A 766 24.27 -9.86 13.64
CA ASP A 766 23.70 -10.60 14.78
C ASP A 766 23.92 -12.11 14.61
N GLU A 767 23.82 -12.60 13.37
CA GLU A 767 24.12 -13.99 13.02
C GLU A 767 25.62 -14.31 13.11
N LEU A 768 26.52 -13.47 12.59
CA LEU A 768 27.97 -13.65 12.73
C LEU A 768 28.45 -13.60 14.18
N VAL A 769 27.79 -12.79 15.01
CA VAL A 769 28.04 -12.73 16.46
C VAL A 769 27.50 -13.97 17.16
N ALA A 770 26.31 -14.44 16.79
CA ALA A 770 25.72 -15.65 17.36
C ALA A 770 26.53 -16.91 17.02
N LEU A 771 27.21 -16.91 15.87
CA LEU A 771 28.07 -18.00 15.39
C LEU A 771 29.55 -17.83 15.78
N ASP A 772 29.88 -16.84 16.61
CA ASP A 772 31.23 -16.53 17.10
C ASP A 772 32.28 -16.29 15.98
N TYR A 773 31.86 -15.79 14.81
CA TYR A 773 32.78 -15.31 13.77
C TYR A 773 33.26 -13.89 14.05
N VAL A 774 32.39 -13.08 14.67
CA VAL A 774 32.62 -11.67 14.96
C VAL A 774 32.34 -11.39 16.43
N ALA A 775 33.27 -10.77 17.13
CA ALA A 775 33.06 -10.26 18.47
C ALA A 775 32.48 -8.84 18.42
N SER A 776 31.49 -8.54 19.26
CA SER A 776 31.04 -7.17 19.48
C SER A 776 31.61 -6.65 20.79
N SER A 777 32.48 -5.64 20.72
CA SER A 777 32.90 -4.93 21.92
C SER A 777 31.73 -4.08 22.44
N ARG A 778 31.33 -4.29 23.70
CA ARG A 778 30.41 -3.36 24.39
C ARG A 778 31.22 -2.18 24.90
N ALA A 779 31.39 -1.15 24.08
CA ALA A 779 31.85 0.15 24.57
C ALA A 779 30.66 0.96 25.12
N GLY A 780 30.90 1.77 26.16
CA GLY A 780 29.88 2.50 26.93
C GLY A 780 29.04 3.51 26.12
N ARG A 781 28.07 4.16 26.81
CA ARG A 781 27.14 5.13 26.19
C ARG A 781 27.91 6.21 25.42
N GLY A 782 27.70 6.27 24.11
CA GLY A 782 28.25 7.30 23.21
C GLY A 782 29.43 6.86 22.32
N ALA A 783 29.96 5.64 22.49
CA ALA A 783 31.04 5.13 21.64
C ALA A 783 30.50 4.43 20.38
N VAL A 784 31.21 4.61 19.25
CA VAL A 784 30.95 3.86 18.01
C VAL A 784 31.19 2.37 18.29
N ARG A 785 30.22 1.53 17.89
CA ARG A 785 30.29 0.09 18.12
C ARG A 785 31.24 -0.54 17.11
N ILE A 786 32.33 -1.12 17.61
CA ILE A 786 33.37 -1.78 16.81
C ILE A 786 33.18 -3.29 16.91
N TYR A 787 33.24 -3.93 15.75
CA TYR A 787 33.15 -5.37 15.57
C TYR A 787 34.52 -5.91 15.17
N SER A 788 34.97 -6.98 15.82
CA SER A 788 36.30 -7.55 15.62
C SER A 788 36.19 -8.98 15.11
N MET A 789 36.90 -9.33 14.05
CA MET A 789 36.97 -10.71 13.57
C MET A 789 37.86 -11.56 14.49
N TYR A 790 37.40 -12.75 14.88
CA TYR A 790 38.23 -13.67 15.65
C TYR A 790 39.40 -14.19 14.81
N HIS A 791 40.62 -13.72 15.09
CA HIS A 791 41.84 -14.21 14.45
C HIS A 791 42.12 -15.66 14.88
N GLY A 792 42.09 -16.60 13.93
CA GLY A 792 42.63 -17.95 14.11
C GLY A 792 41.65 -19.11 13.95
N ARG A 793 40.35 -18.87 13.75
CA ARG A 793 39.50 -19.90 13.13
C ARG A 793 39.67 -19.81 11.63
N ALA A 794 40.39 -20.77 11.03
CA ALA A 794 40.13 -21.10 9.64
C ALA A 794 38.61 -21.28 9.49
N LEU A 795 38.02 -20.77 8.40
CA LEU A 795 36.66 -21.14 7.99
C LEU A 795 36.49 -22.62 8.36
N PRO A 796 35.54 -22.99 9.24
CA PRO A 796 35.38 -24.39 9.57
C PRO A 796 35.31 -25.13 8.24
N ALA A 797 36.19 -26.11 8.03
CA ALA A 797 35.98 -27.08 6.99
C ALA A 797 34.55 -27.55 7.20
N THR A 798 33.66 -27.11 6.31
CA THR A 798 32.21 -27.24 6.30
C THR A 798 31.72 -28.11 7.46
N ALA A 799 31.17 -27.51 8.53
CA ALA A 799 30.37 -28.29 9.47
C ALA A 799 29.40 -29.12 8.63
N PRO A 800 29.35 -30.46 8.77
CA PRO A 800 28.65 -31.30 7.82
C PRO A 800 27.19 -30.87 7.85
N VAL A 801 26.77 -30.14 6.81
CA VAL A 801 25.36 -29.98 6.48
C VAL A 801 24.84 -31.40 6.47
N SER A 802 23.82 -31.69 7.27
CA SER A 802 23.17 -33.00 7.20
C SER A 802 22.69 -33.15 5.77
N CYS A 803 23.44 -33.91 4.97
CA CYS A 803 23.15 -34.06 3.56
C CYS A 803 21.80 -34.76 3.47
N ILE A 804 20.94 -34.22 2.62
CA ILE A 804 19.70 -34.91 2.31
C ILE A 804 20.12 -36.27 1.73
N SER A 805 19.70 -37.32 2.41
CA SER A 805 20.11 -38.69 2.12
C SER A 805 18.93 -39.63 2.28
N LEU A 806 19.06 -40.82 1.70
CA LEU A 806 18.07 -41.87 1.83
C LEU A 806 18.64 -42.94 2.76
N ARG A 807 17.89 -43.33 3.81
CA ARG A 807 18.26 -44.44 4.70
C ARG A 807 18.49 -45.70 3.85
N SER A 808 19.68 -46.28 3.98
CA SER A 808 20.22 -47.42 3.22
C SER A 808 19.16 -48.37 2.62
N THR A 809 19.29 -48.61 1.31
CA THR A 809 18.50 -49.51 0.45
C THR A 809 18.34 -50.95 0.94
N ARG A 810 19.05 -51.39 2.00
CA ARG A 810 18.87 -52.74 2.59
C ARG A 810 17.50 -52.95 3.25
N GLN A 811 16.78 -51.90 3.65
CA GLN A 811 15.40 -52.03 4.16
C GLN A 811 14.32 -51.81 3.10
N LEU A 812 14.61 -51.08 2.02
CA LEU A 812 13.64 -50.84 0.94
C LEU A 812 13.44 -52.08 0.04
N VAL A 813 14.43 -52.99 -0.05
CA VAL A 813 14.24 -54.29 -0.71
C VAL A 813 13.14 -55.13 -0.04
N LYS A 814 12.92 -55.00 1.28
CA LYS A 814 11.81 -55.68 1.98
C LYS A 814 10.43 -55.13 1.65
N LEU A 815 10.32 -53.88 1.20
CA LEU A 815 9.05 -53.30 0.74
C LEU A 815 8.77 -53.61 -0.73
N ALA A 816 9.79 -54.04 -1.49
CA ALA A 816 9.68 -54.53 -2.87
C ALA A 816 9.38 -56.05 -2.96
N GLU A 817 9.47 -56.79 -1.85
CA GLU A 817 9.25 -58.26 -1.80
C GLU A 817 7.77 -58.69 -1.82
N VAL A 818 6.81 -57.76 -1.90
CA VAL A 818 5.39 -58.12 -2.15
C VAL A 818 5.10 -58.06 -3.65
N GLY A 819 5.61 -59.05 -4.40
CA GLY A 819 5.18 -59.39 -5.77
C GLY A 819 6.27 -59.37 -6.85
N ASP A 820 7.12 -60.40 -6.89
CA ASP A 820 8.15 -60.69 -7.91
C ASP A 820 7.66 -60.54 -9.38
N THR A 821 8.42 -60.04 -10.37
CA THR A 821 9.61 -60.70 -10.96
C THR A 821 10.47 -59.78 -11.86
N VAL A 822 11.72 -59.55 -11.43
CA VAL A 822 13.05 -59.41 -12.12
C VAL A 822 13.17 -59.08 -13.63
N LYS A 823 13.95 -58.02 -13.98
CA LYS A 823 15.30 -58.09 -14.65
C LYS A 823 16.01 -56.73 -14.85
N THR A 824 17.11 -56.52 -14.10
CA THR A 824 18.46 -55.94 -14.46
C THR A 824 18.53 -54.57 -15.18
N ASN A 825 19.24 -53.53 -14.70
CA ASN A 825 20.66 -53.47 -14.28
C ASN A 825 20.92 -52.42 -13.18
N VAL A 826 21.69 -52.83 -12.16
CA VAL A 826 22.44 -51.96 -11.23
C VAL A 826 23.90 -52.43 -11.27
N THR A 827 24.84 -51.53 -11.53
CA THR A 827 26.28 -51.64 -11.22
C THR A 827 26.74 -50.21 -10.93
N ALA A 828 26.89 -49.80 -9.66
CA ALA A 828 27.92 -50.13 -8.67
C ALA A 828 29.25 -49.38 -8.90
N GLU A 829 29.52 -48.48 -7.95
CA GLU A 829 30.83 -48.09 -7.37
C GLU A 829 32.00 -47.77 -8.31
N ARG A 830 32.47 -46.52 -8.22
CA ARG A 830 33.90 -46.22 -8.33
C ARG A 830 34.33 -45.37 -7.13
N ASP A 831 34.87 -46.08 -6.14
CA ASP A 831 35.98 -45.58 -5.33
C ASP A 831 37.13 -45.18 -6.25
N VAL A 832 37.70 -43.99 -6.03
CA VAL A 832 39.07 -43.68 -6.43
C VAL A 832 39.70 -42.90 -5.28
N GLY A 833 40.77 -43.46 -4.73
CA GLY A 833 41.63 -42.82 -3.74
C GLY A 833 42.67 -41.88 -4.33
#